data_AF-A0AAN6YP06-F1
#
_entry.id   AF-A0AAN6YP06-F1
#
_cell.length_a   1.000
_cell.length_b   1.000
_cell.length_c   1.000
_cell.angle_alpha   90.00
_cell.angle_beta   90.00
_cell.angle_gamma   90.00
#
_symmetry.space_group_name_H-M   'P 1'
#
loop_
_entity.id
_entity.type
_entity.pdbx_description
1 polymer ?
#
loop_
_entity_poly.entity_id
_entity_poly.type
_entity_poly.pdbx_seq_one_letter_code
_entity_poly.pdbx_strand_id
1 'polypeptide(L)'
;MEELKEKIRRIRLRYINFELRHFIPEDALYEALSEASVESSLRSSKVRFYEIPDLTKGILEGARKCFAILVLIDQGAAISDFFRHDSLQQSLPDHRLPYSLEMLQQVFGKDAESPIVTEFFEKQWEFAIPLMLPNTIYRRLESRVILPFVNKKSAGQGAMGMVIRKQITTSENKRPQDFQTELNNLGLLTHLKHPNIVQLYCAYIYQDEYNLIFAPANGGSLADLLNGKLDTNVSEDLQVPLALAGLADAVDAMHNFMSDTLSVTLSGCHHDLAPRNILIHEKTFLLADFGLSSFQQQHTEEDSSTAFKGVDGSYAAPEFHTLRDGHIQVRRASDIWSFGCILAEVLTYMVKGSDGVDKFRDKRKFEWAPGTSWIRFHRGSETPSPEVTSWLSELQEDGEPYRVRMVPLIQKLLSLDPKKRPRSAQVKKSLRGISILSVAESCIDLLLGNKRFQSWLFAFNRLLDAMDQPEPNDLDFDFPKTGSGEMANDTEYIKYSLLRYHHERLVEVLPPAYRSEAKEHLIRAVLREEDVEQLDKLSAATADVDDKDIGTLLALKRLTTLAETGCLIEQTELVLNGRDINLKEPMVDIHQLASLAPASEPILVEWLRYKETWADEAIGTELRRRLMSVASLLHADSTAQIPGSLRCRGIFHDESQPALGVVYNIPPRTQPVSLHMLLNSKEVSYPLLDYRFRLAFDICQCIYTFHKVGWLHRNLHSMNILFFPPEGVKDAERVEWAKDPRILGFAGSRENQPNSYTHEPDVDSELQSYQHPEYLARKACYRQEFDYYSAGMILLEIGLWKTLSGMTKSKRFKNISDEEFRREILKSKVPQLGILMGTRYMEATRICLEGDFAGTSVDADGGDNCSMAFKSLVMDQIPLVK
;
A
#
# COMPACT_ATOMS: atom_id res chain seq x y z
N MET A 1 -27.73 48.89 -36.40
CA MET A 1 -27.01 49.49 -35.26
C MET A 1 -27.84 49.44 -33.99
N GLU A 2 -29.05 50.02 -33.95
CA GLU A 2 -29.89 50.04 -32.74
C GLU A 2 -30.23 48.65 -32.18
N GLU A 3 -30.47 47.65 -33.02
CA GLU A 3 -30.69 46.26 -32.57
C GLU A 3 -29.47 45.69 -31.83
N LEU A 4 -28.26 45.92 -32.35
CA LEU A 4 -27.02 45.48 -31.72
C LEU A 4 -26.74 46.23 -30.42
N LYS A 5 -26.98 47.55 -30.41
CA LYS A 5 -26.87 48.41 -29.22
C LYS A 5 -27.80 47.92 -28.10
N GLU A 6 -29.04 47.57 -28.43
CA GLU A 6 -29.99 47.01 -27.48
C GLU A 6 -29.56 45.61 -26.99
N LYS A 7 -29.01 44.77 -27.87
CA LYS A 7 -28.44 43.47 -27.48
C LYS A 7 -27.30 43.63 -26.48
N ILE A 8 -26.37 44.55 -26.73
CA ILE A 8 -25.24 44.85 -25.81
C ILE A 8 -25.76 45.44 -24.49
N ARG A 9 -26.76 46.33 -24.52
CA ARG A 9 -27.40 46.87 -23.31
C ARG A 9 -28.04 45.78 -22.45
N ARG A 10 -28.73 44.80 -23.05
CA ARG A 10 -29.29 43.66 -22.32
C ARG A 10 -28.21 42.81 -21.65
N ILE A 11 -27.09 42.58 -22.32
CA ILE A 11 -25.92 41.91 -21.74
C ILE A 11 -25.42 42.70 -20.53
N ARG A 12 -25.15 44.00 -20.70
CA ARG A 12 -24.70 44.90 -19.63
C ARG A 12 -25.62 44.87 -18.40
N LEU A 13 -26.95 44.91 -18.61
CA LEU A 13 -27.91 44.91 -17.50
C LEU A 13 -27.96 43.57 -16.74
N ARG A 14 -27.58 42.46 -17.40
CA ARG A 14 -27.53 41.13 -16.79
C ARG A 14 -26.33 40.95 -15.86
N TYR A 15 -25.21 41.62 -16.11
CA TYR A 15 -23.96 41.44 -15.38
C TYR A 15 -23.64 42.67 -14.53
N ILE A 16 -23.92 42.55 -13.23
CA ILE A 16 -23.62 43.55 -12.21
C ILE A 16 -22.75 42.90 -11.13
N ASN A 17 -21.73 43.62 -10.66
CA ASN A 17 -20.86 43.14 -9.59
C ASN A 17 -21.44 43.46 -8.20
N PHE A 18 -20.80 42.95 -7.14
CA PHE A 18 -21.25 43.20 -5.76
C PHE A 18 -21.17 44.69 -5.33
N GLU A 19 -20.43 45.53 -6.07
CA GLU A 19 -20.34 46.98 -5.89
C GLU A 19 -21.42 47.74 -6.68
N LEU A 20 -22.40 47.03 -7.26
CA LEU A 20 -23.46 47.57 -8.11
C LEU A 20 -22.95 48.24 -9.41
N ARG A 21 -21.78 47.83 -9.91
CA ARG A 21 -21.20 48.31 -11.16
C ARG A 21 -21.43 47.29 -12.27
N HIS A 22 -21.88 47.76 -13.43
CA HIS A 22 -22.12 46.92 -14.60
C HIS A 22 -20.81 46.59 -15.33
N PHE A 23 -20.71 45.39 -15.87
CA PHE A 23 -19.62 44.98 -16.74
C PHE A 23 -20.12 44.10 -17.87
N ILE A 24 -19.29 43.89 -18.89
CA ILE A 24 -19.63 43.07 -20.05
C ILE A 24 -18.63 41.91 -20.16
N PRO A 25 -19.07 40.66 -19.92
CA PRO A 25 -18.25 39.47 -20.16
C PRO A 25 -17.87 39.31 -21.63
N GLU A 26 -16.64 38.86 -21.88
CA GLU A 26 -16.06 38.76 -23.23
C GLU A 26 -16.76 37.71 -24.09
N ASP A 27 -17.10 36.57 -23.50
CA ASP A 27 -17.84 35.47 -24.13
C ASP A 27 -19.23 35.93 -24.61
N ALA A 28 -20.01 36.56 -23.71
CA ALA A 28 -21.33 37.09 -24.04
C ALA A 28 -21.27 38.19 -25.11
N LEU A 29 -20.23 39.03 -25.07
CA LEU A 29 -20.02 40.08 -26.06
C LEU A 29 -19.68 39.51 -27.44
N TYR A 30 -18.80 38.51 -27.49
CA TYR A 30 -18.35 37.93 -28.76
C TYR A 30 -19.45 37.10 -29.42
N GLU A 31 -20.31 36.45 -28.63
CA GLU A 31 -21.54 35.82 -29.14
C GLU A 31 -22.52 36.86 -29.72
N ALA A 32 -22.55 38.08 -29.17
CA ALA A 32 -23.38 39.16 -29.70
C ALA A 32 -22.82 39.77 -31.01
N LEU A 33 -21.49 39.80 -31.14
CA LEU A 33 -20.74 40.39 -32.25
C LEU A 33 -20.31 39.33 -33.28
N SER A 34 -21.29 38.74 -33.98
CA SER A 34 -21.07 37.89 -35.14
C SER A 34 -20.76 38.71 -36.39
N GLU A 35 -20.18 38.09 -37.41
CA GLU A 35 -19.89 38.72 -38.70
C GLU A 35 -21.14 39.41 -39.29
N ALA A 36 -22.28 38.72 -39.27
CA ALA A 36 -23.55 39.27 -39.76
C ALA A 36 -24.04 40.47 -38.94
N SER A 37 -23.89 40.45 -37.60
CA SER A 37 -24.34 41.57 -36.75
C SER A 37 -23.43 42.79 -36.86
N VAL A 38 -22.12 42.57 -37.01
CA VAL A 38 -21.12 43.62 -37.25
C VAL A 38 -21.35 44.27 -38.61
N GLU A 39 -21.46 43.48 -39.70
CA GLU A 39 -21.72 44.03 -41.04
C GLU A 39 -23.02 44.84 -41.10
N SER A 40 -24.10 44.28 -40.54
CA SER A 40 -25.40 44.96 -40.51
C SER A 40 -25.34 46.27 -39.73
N SER A 41 -24.59 46.29 -38.61
CA SER A 41 -24.37 47.51 -37.84
C SER A 41 -23.56 48.54 -38.64
N LEU A 42 -22.44 48.15 -39.26
CA LEU A 42 -21.60 49.04 -40.08
C LEU A 42 -22.36 49.66 -41.26
N ARG A 43 -23.20 48.87 -41.95
CA ARG A 43 -24.07 49.37 -43.05
C ARG A 43 -25.04 50.45 -42.57
N SER A 44 -25.50 50.36 -41.33
CA SER A 44 -26.43 51.33 -40.75
C SER A 44 -25.78 52.59 -40.16
N SER A 45 -24.45 52.65 -40.02
CA SER A 45 -23.73 53.75 -39.35
C SER A 45 -22.86 54.61 -40.24
N LYS A 46 -23.33 54.92 -41.47
CA LYS A 46 -22.68 55.87 -42.41
C LYS A 46 -21.22 55.51 -42.79
N VAL A 47 -20.79 54.27 -42.57
CA VAL A 47 -19.50 53.74 -43.05
C VAL A 47 -19.58 53.52 -44.57
N ARG A 48 -18.49 53.77 -45.29
CA ARG A 48 -18.46 53.61 -46.75
C ARG A 48 -18.54 52.13 -47.11
N PHE A 49 -19.40 51.78 -48.07
CA PHE A 49 -19.71 50.38 -48.41
C PHE A 49 -18.48 49.51 -48.70
N TYR A 50 -17.45 50.07 -49.34
CA TYR A 50 -16.22 49.37 -49.69
C TYR A 50 -15.29 49.11 -48.48
N GLU A 51 -15.44 49.82 -47.36
CA GLU A 51 -14.63 49.65 -46.15
C GLU A 51 -15.20 48.56 -45.21
N ILE A 52 -16.46 48.16 -45.44
CA ILE A 52 -17.18 47.23 -44.55
C ILE A 52 -16.49 45.86 -44.43
N PRO A 53 -16.02 45.21 -45.51
CA PRO A 53 -15.37 43.90 -45.39
C PRO A 53 -14.08 43.95 -44.54
N ASP A 54 -13.21 44.94 -44.82
CA ASP A 54 -11.94 45.10 -44.11
C ASP A 54 -12.14 45.47 -42.63
N LEU A 55 -13.09 46.38 -42.35
CA LEU A 55 -13.44 46.75 -40.98
C LEU A 55 -14.09 45.59 -40.22
N THR A 56 -14.97 44.82 -40.85
CA THR A 56 -15.62 43.65 -40.22
C THR A 56 -14.55 42.64 -39.81
N LYS A 57 -13.62 42.33 -40.72
CA LYS A 57 -12.49 41.44 -40.43
C LYS A 57 -11.64 41.97 -39.27
N GLY A 58 -11.21 43.22 -39.31
CA GLY A 58 -10.40 43.83 -38.25
C GLY A 58 -11.10 43.86 -36.88
N ILE A 59 -12.42 44.12 -36.85
CA ILE A 59 -13.22 44.09 -35.62
C ILE A 59 -13.25 42.69 -35.03
N LEU A 60 -13.52 41.66 -35.84
CA LEU A 60 -13.58 40.27 -35.39
C LEU A 60 -12.21 39.72 -34.96
N GLU A 61 -11.11 40.24 -35.51
CA GLU A 61 -9.75 39.81 -35.19
C GLU A 61 -9.20 40.43 -33.88
N GLY A 62 -9.63 41.63 -33.48
CA GLY A 62 -9.09 42.24 -32.25
C GLY A 62 -9.67 43.57 -31.78
N ALA A 63 -10.87 43.93 -32.21
CA ALA A 63 -11.45 45.26 -31.99
C ALA A 63 -12.93 45.25 -31.53
N ARG A 64 -13.43 44.08 -31.11
CA ARG A 64 -14.83 43.87 -30.70
C ARG A 64 -15.23 44.76 -29.51
N LYS A 65 -14.37 44.92 -28.50
CA LYS A 65 -14.65 45.74 -27.31
C LYS A 65 -14.67 47.22 -27.66
N CYS A 66 -13.68 47.71 -28.39
CA CYS A 66 -13.64 49.10 -28.85
C CYS A 66 -14.84 49.44 -29.74
N PHE A 67 -15.19 48.55 -30.68
CA PHE A 67 -16.39 48.69 -31.51
C PHE A 67 -17.68 48.74 -30.67
N ALA A 68 -17.82 47.86 -29.68
CA ALA A 68 -18.99 47.83 -28.81
C ALA A 68 -19.14 49.13 -27.98
N ILE A 69 -18.02 49.71 -27.51
CA ILE A 69 -18.03 51.01 -26.83
C ILE A 69 -18.57 52.08 -27.78
N LEU A 70 -18.03 52.18 -29.00
CA LEU A 70 -18.47 53.16 -30.01
C LEU A 70 -19.96 53.01 -30.38
N VAL A 71 -20.46 51.78 -30.44
CA VAL A 71 -21.89 51.49 -30.66
C VAL A 71 -22.75 51.95 -29.46
N LEU A 72 -22.28 51.75 -28.22
CA LEU A 72 -23.02 52.14 -27.02
C LEU A 72 -23.10 53.66 -26.83
N ILE A 73 -22.03 54.40 -27.16
CA ILE A 73 -21.98 55.86 -27.06
C ILE A 73 -22.60 56.57 -28.28
N ASP A 74 -23.21 55.81 -29.21
CA ASP A 74 -23.89 56.32 -30.41
C ASP A 74 -22.99 57.03 -31.43
N GLN A 75 -21.69 56.71 -31.45
CA GLN A 75 -20.69 57.34 -32.30
C GLN A 75 -20.32 56.48 -33.50
N GLY A 76 -21.33 55.99 -34.22
CA GLY A 76 -21.16 55.11 -35.37
C GLY A 76 -20.34 55.71 -36.52
N ALA A 77 -20.39 57.03 -36.69
CA ALA A 77 -19.64 57.74 -37.71
C ALA A 77 -18.12 57.75 -37.45
N ALA A 78 -17.71 57.67 -36.18
CA ALA A 78 -16.30 57.70 -35.77
C ALA A 78 -15.59 56.34 -35.92
N ILE A 79 -16.33 55.27 -36.23
CA ILE A 79 -15.81 53.89 -36.32
C ILE A 79 -14.69 53.78 -37.36
N SER A 80 -14.90 54.32 -38.56
CA SER A 80 -13.91 54.21 -39.64
C SER A 80 -12.65 55.02 -39.33
N ASP A 81 -12.80 56.20 -38.73
CA ASP A 81 -11.66 57.06 -38.38
C ASP A 81 -10.87 56.52 -37.18
N PHE A 82 -11.57 56.01 -36.15
CA PHE A 82 -10.96 55.33 -35.00
C PHE A 82 -10.05 54.20 -35.49
N PHE A 83 -10.58 53.26 -36.28
CA PHE A 83 -9.79 52.12 -36.73
C PHE A 83 -8.67 52.48 -37.71
N ARG A 84 -8.81 53.53 -38.54
CA ARG A 84 -7.73 53.97 -39.42
C ARG A 84 -6.54 54.55 -38.65
N HIS A 85 -6.79 55.43 -37.69
CA HIS A 85 -5.72 56.05 -36.90
C HIS A 85 -5.08 55.05 -35.93
N ASP A 86 -5.87 54.12 -35.41
CA ASP A 86 -5.43 53.13 -34.43
C ASP A 86 -4.67 51.95 -35.08
N SER A 87 -4.95 51.64 -36.35
CA SER A 87 -4.22 50.63 -37.17
C SER A 87 -2.76 51.01 -37.47
N LEU A 88 -2.36 52.26 -37.20
CA LEU A 88 -0.96 52.71 -37.33
C LEU A 88 -0.08 52.29 -36.14
N GLN A 89 -0.66 51.66 -35.14
CA GLN A 89 0.01 51.24 -33.92
C GLN A 89 0.30 49.73 -33.90
N GLN A 90 1.32 49.29 -33.15
CA GLN A 90 1.86 47.92 -33.21
C GLN A 90 0.97 46.83 -32.59
N SER A 91 0.00 47.19 -31.73
CA SER A 91 -0.88 46.26 -31.02
C SER A 91 -2.34 46.38 -31.47
N LEU A 92 -3.12 45.30 -31.33
CA LEU A 92 -4.55 45.29 -31.62
C LEU A 92 -5.34 46.27 -30.71
N PRO A 93 -6.45 46.84 -31.19
CA PRO A 93 -7.23 47.85 -30.45
C PRO A 93 -7.71 47.42 -29.07
N ASP A 94 -8.24 46.21 -28.93
CA ASP A 94 -8.77 45.73 -27.64
C ASP A 94 -7.67 45.41 -26.61
N HIS A 95 -6.46 45.06 -27.07
CA HIS A 95 -5.33 44.75 -26.18
C HIS A 95 -4.76 46.00 -25.47
N ARG A 96 -5.11 47.20 -25.96
CA ARG A 96 -4.72 48.48 -25.35
C ARG A 96 -5.68 49.00 -24.31
N LEU A 97 -6.86 48.39 -24.15
CA LEU A 97 -7.79 48.80 -23.11
C LEU A 97 -7.17 48.52 -21.72
N PRO A 98 -7.23 49.46 -20.77
CA PRO A 98 -7.80 50.81 -20.89
C PRO A 98 -6.84 51.83 -21.54
N TYR A 99 -7.35 52.66 -22.46
CA TYR A 99 -6.63 53.79 -23.03
C TYR A 99 -6.54 54.96 -22.05
N SER A 100 -5.39 55.63 -22.04
CA SER A 100 -5.23 56.94 -21.39
C SER A 100 -5.97 58.03 -22.19
N LEU A 101 -6.28 59.15 -21.52
CA LEU A 101 -6.94 60.30 -22.15
C LEU A 101 -6.11 60.83 -23.34
N GLU A 102 -4.79 60.92 -23.18
CA GLU A 102 -3.86 61.36 -24.22
C GLU A 102 -3.87 60.44 -25.45
N MET A 103 -3.89 59.13 -25.24
CA MET A 103 -3.96 58.16 -26.35
C MET A 103 -5.30 58.26 -27.10
N LEU A 104 -6.42 58.41 -26.39
CA LEU A 104 -7.71 58.61 -27.03
C LEU A 104 -7.74 59.91 -27.83
N GLN A 105 -7.18 61.00 -27.32
CA GLN A 105 -7.06 62.26 -28.07
C GLN A 105 -6.26 62.08 -29.36
N GLN A 106 -5.20 61.27 -29.35
CA GLN A 106 -4.43 60.95 -30.55
C GLN A 106 -5.22 60.09 -31.56
N VAL A 107 -5.97 59.09 -31.08
CA VAL A 107 -6.78 58.20 -31.93
C VAL A 107 -7.93 58.97 -32.59
N PHE A 108 -8.63 59.82 -31.84
CA PHE A 108 -9.74 60.63 -32.36
C PHE A 108 -9.28 61.89 -33.12
N GLY A 109 -8.02 62.31 -32.97
CA GLY A 109 -7.38 63.34 -33.79
C GLY A 109 -8.14 64.66 -33.84
N LYS A 110 -8.89 64.90 -34.92
CA LYS A 110 -9.69 66.12 -35.12
C LYS A 110 -10.84 66.27 -34.11
N ASP A 111 -11.30 65.15 -33.56
CA ASP A 111 -12.35 65.10 -32.54
C ASP A 111 -11.78 65.00 -31.11
N ALA A 112 -10.49 65.32 -30.91
CA ALA A 112 -9.82 65.21 -29.61
C ALA A 112 -10.47 66.01 -28.46
N GLU A 113 -11.13 67.13 -28.79
CA GLU A 113 -11.86 67.96 -27.82
C GLU A 113 -13.38 67.65 -27.77
N SER A 114 -13.82 66.64 -28.54
CA SER A 114 -15.23 66.23 -28.60
C SER A 114 -15.64 65.45 -27.34
N PRO A 115 -16.92 65.52 -26.90
CA PRO A 115 -17.45 64.70 -25.81
C PRO A 115 -17.22 63.19 -25.98
N ILE A 116 -17.02 62.75 -27.22
CA ILE A 116 -16.73 61.36 -27.61
C ILE A 116 -15.54 60.78 -26.83
N VAL A 117 -14.46 61.56 -26.66
CA VAL A 117 -13.26 61.11 -25.95
C VAL A 117 -13.58 60.82 -24.49
N THR A 118 -14.31 61.72 -23.82
CA THR A 118 -14.71 61.56 -22.42
C THR A 118 -15.70 60.41 -22.25
N GLU A 119 -16.68 60.27 -23.13
CA GLU A 119 -17.66 59.18 -23.09
C GLU A 119 -17.01 57.81 -23.30
N PHE A 120 -16.09 57.69 -24.26
CA PHE A 120 -15.30 56.46 -24.47
C PHE A 120 -14.42 56.18 -23.25
N PHE A 121 -13.72 57.20 -22.73
CA PHE A 121 -12.82 57.08 -21.59
C PHE A 121 -13.52 56.60 -20.31
N GLU A 122 -14.77 56.99 -20.09
CA GLU A 122 -15.58 56.51 -18.97
C GLU A 122 -16.19 55.13 -19.24
N LYS A 123 -16.59 54.83 -20.49
CA LYS A 123 -17.23 53.56 -20.82
C LYS A 123 -16.29 52.37 -20.95
N GLN A 124 -15.04 52.58 -21.32
CA GLN A 124 -14.07 51.50 -21.47
C GLN A 124 -13.94 50.60 -20.23
N TRP A 125 -14.14 51.13 -19.02
CA TRP A 125 -14.02 50.36 -17.78
C TRP A 125 -15.07 49.25 -17.64
N GLU A 126 -16.21 49.36 -18.34
CA GLU A 126 -17.23 48.29 -18.42
C GLU A 126 -16.78 47.11 -19.30
N PHE A 127 -15.76 47.30 -20.14
CA PHE A 127 -15.21 46.33 -21.09
C PHE A 127 -13.78 45.88 -20.76
N ALA A 128 -13.02 46.70 -20.01
CA ALA A 128 -11.64 46.45 -19.60
C ALA A 128 -11.55 45.65 -18.28
N ILE A 129 -12.21 44.50 -18.26
CA ILE A 129 -12.29 43.66 -17.05
C ILE A 129 -10.95 42.95 -16.81
N PRO A 130 -10.38 43.02 -15.58
CA PRO A 130 -9.10 42.42 -15.30
C PRO A 130 -9.21 40.89 -15.31
N LEU A 131 -8.41 40.25 -16.16
CA LEU A 131 -8.27 38.80 -16.16
C LEU A 131 -7.42 38.37 -14.95
N MET A 132 -8.03 37.62 -14.04
CA MET A 132 -7.37 37.05 -12.87
C MET A 132 -6.87 35.64 -13.22
N LEU A 133 -5.69 35.56 -13.85
CA LEU A 133 -5.13 34.28 -14.29
C LEU A 133 -4.40 33.58 -13.13
N PRO A 134 -4.49 32.24 -13.02
CA PRO A 134 -3.68 31.47 -12.08
C PRO A 134 -2.19 31.75 -12.24
N ASN A 135 -1.45 31.79 -11.13
CA ASN A 135 -0.02 32.10 -11.04
C ASN A 135 0.34 33.56 -11.39
N THR A 136 -0.65 34.47 -11.43
CA THR A 136 -0.37 35.91 -11.50
C THR A 136 0.02 36.39 -10.10
N ILE A 137 1.32 36.49 -9.85
CA ILE A 137 1.87 36.66 -8.49
C ILE A 137 1.37 37.97 -7.86
N TYR A 138 1.34 39.09 -8.60
CA TYR A 138 1.02 40.39 -8.00
C TYR A 138 0.63 41.45 -9.05
N ARG A 139 -0.47 42.20 -8.81
CA ARG A 139 -0.86 43.36 -9.64
C ARG A 139 -1.50 44.48 -8.81
N ARG A 140 -1.11 45.73 -9.04
CA ARG A 140 -1.88 46.90 -8.54
C ARG A 140 -2.91 47.31 -9.60
N LEU A 141 -4.17 47.39 -9.19
CA LEU A 141 -5.30 47.78 -10.03
C LEU A 141 -5.65 49.24 -9.80
N GLU A 142 -6.03 49.94 -10.88
CA GLU A 142 -6.55 51.31 -10.78
C GLU A 142 -7.91 51.34 -10.08
N SER A 143 -8.23 52.45 -9.42
CA SER A 143 -9.48 52.62 -8.67
C SER A 143 -10.75 52.55 -9.53
N ARG A 144 -10.63 52.83 -10.84
CA ARG A 144 -11.73 52.81 -11.80
C ARG A 144 -12.05 51.41 -12.34
N VAL A 145 -11.16 50.43 -12.15
CA VAL A 145 -11.35 49.04 -12.60
C VAL A 145 -12.65 48.47 -12.02
N ILE A 146 -13.39 47.70 -12.83
CA ILE A 146 -14.57 46.95 -12.38
C ILE A 146 -14.16 45.50 -12.14
N LEU A 147 -14.21 45.08 -10.89
CA LEU A 147 -13.91 43.69 -10.53
C LEU A 147 -15.10 42.78 -10.93
N PRO A 148 -14.85 41.60 -11.54
CA PRO A 148 -15.90 40.71 -12.04
C PRO A 148 -16.55 39.83 -10.95
N PHE A 149 -16.49 40.23 -9.68
CA PHE A 149 -17.06 39.46 -8.58
C PHE A 149 -18.56 39.77 -8.46
N VAL A 150 -19.42 38.83 -8.80
CA VAL A 150 -20.89 39.03 -8.81
C VAL A 150 -21.47 39.03 -7.40
N ASN A 151 -20.96 38.16 -6.53
CA ASN A 151 -21.46 37.98 -5.16
C ASN A 151 -20.32 38.00 -4.14
N LYS A 152 -20.61 38.46 -2.92
CA LYS A 152 -19.73 38.36 -1.74
C LYS A 152 -20.45 37.58 -0.66
N LYS A 153 -19.87 36.44 -0.25
CA LYS A 153 -20.34 35.63 0.88
C LYS A 153 -19.18 35.41 1.84
N SER A 154 -19.48 35.24 3.13
CA SER A 154 -18.50 34.75 4.09
C SER A 154 -18.09 33.32 3.71
N ALA A 155 -16.82 32.98 3.89
CA ALA A 155 -16.32 31.64 3.64
C ALA A 155 -17.13 30.61 4.47
N GLY A 156 -17.46 29.45 3.87
CA GLY A 156 -18.21 28.37 4.53
C GLY A 156 -19.66 28.13 4.06
N GLN A 157 -20.16 28.88 3.05
CA GLN A 157 -21.46 28.59 2.44
C GLN A 157 -21.30 27.86 1.12
N GLY A 158 -21.70 26.58 1.08
CA GLY A 158 -21.58 25.68 -0.06
C GLY A 158 -22.17 26.24 -1.34
N ALA A 159 -21.31 26.55 -2.30
CA ALA A 159 -21.64 26.82 -3.70
C ALA A 159 -20.45 26.41 -4.58
N MET A 160 -20.71 25.61 -5.61
CA MET A 160 -19.68 25.16 -6.57
C MET A 160 -19.14 26.35 -7.37
N GLY A 161 -17.82 26.42 -7.57
CA GLY A 161 -17.16 27.46 -8.38
C GLY A 161 -16.81 28.77 -7.67
N MET A 162 -16.86 28.84 -6.33
CA MET A 162 -16.54 30.05 -5.56
C MET A 162 -15.05 30.13 -5.17
N VAL A 163 -14.34 31.18 -5.58
CA VAL A 163 -12.97 31.46 -5.10
C VAL A 163 -12.98 32.09 -3.71
N ILE A 164 -11.90 31.90 -2.94
CA ILE A 164 -11.76 32.49 -1.60
C ILE A 164 -10.92 33.77 -1.69
N ARG A 165 -11.48 34.91 -1.25
CA ARG A 165 -10.78 36.19 -1.16
C ARG A 165 -10.40 36.50 0.29
N LYS A 166 -9.10 36.54 0.58
CA LYS A 166 -8.55 37.06 1.85
C LYS A 166 -8.16 38.53 1.65
N GLN A 167 -8.71 39.42 2.47
CA GLN A 167 -8.38 40.85 2.48
C GLN A 167 -7.59 41.15 3.76
N ILE A 168 -6.41 41.73 3.63
CA ILE A 168 -5.51 42.00 4.77
C ILE A 168 -5.84 43.38 5.36
N THR A 169 -6.37 43.39 6.58
CA THR A 169 -6.91 44.58 7.28
C THR A 169 -6.10 44.88 8.55
N THR A 170 -4.77 45.04 8.45
CA THR A 170 -3.94 45.41 9.61
C THR A 170 -3.77 46.93 9.76
N SER A 171 -3.23 47.39 10.90
CA SER A 171 -2.97 48.82 11.18
C SER A 171 -2.14 49.47 10.07
N GLU A 172 -2.37 50.76 9.76
CA GLU A 172 -1.84 51.44 8.56
C GLU A 172 -0.34 51.22 8.30
N ASN A 173 0.47 51.15 9.36
CA ASN A 173 1.92 51.02 9.29
C ASN A 173 2.45 49.58 9.04
N LYS A 174 1.64 48.54 9.23
CA LYS A 174 2.06 47.12 9.08
C LYS A 174 1.48 46.42 7.84
N ARG A 175 0.41 46.96 7.24
CA ARG A 175 -0.28 46.39 6.05
C ARG A 175 0.67 45.94 4.94
N PRO A 176 1.64 46.76 4.48
CA PRO A 176 2.48 46.36 3.35
C PRO A 176 3.44 45.22 3.68
N GLN A 177 3.95 45.17 4.91
CA GLN A 177 4.91 44.16 5.34
C GLN A 177 4.26 42.79 5.52
N ASP A 178 3.07 42.75 6.14
CA ASP A 178 2.33 41.50 6.36
C ASP A 178 1.90 40.88 5.03
N PHE A 179 1.35 41.70 4.11
CA PHE A 179 1.01 41.25 2.77
C PHE A 179 2.21 40.71 2.00
N GLN A 180 3.33 41.45 2.01
CA GLN A 180 4.54 41.01 1.29
C GLN A 180 5.11 39.71 1.89
N THR A 181 5.05 39.55 3.22
CA THR A 181 5.51 38.33 3.90
C THR A 181 4.66 37.13 3.48
N GLU A 182 3.32 37.24 3.57
CA GLU A 182 2.42 36.16 3.18
C GLU A 182 2.54 35.83 1.70
N LEU A 183 2.65 36.85 0.83
CA LEU A 183 2.83 36.67 -0.61
C LEU A 183 4.14 35.96 -0.95
N ASN A 184 5.24 36.31 -0.30
CA ASN A 184 6.53 35.64 -0.49
C ASN A 184 6.46 34.16 -0.08
N ASN A 185 5.86 33.87 1.07
CA ASN A 185 5.68 32.49 1.56
C ASN A 185 4.80 31.66 0.61
N LEU A 186 3.68 32.22 0.16
CA LEU A 186 2.80 31.57 -0.80
C LEU A 186 3.49 31.35 -2.16
N GLY A 187 4.31 32.30 -2.61
CA GLY A 187 5.11 32.17 -3.83
C GLY A 187 6.15 31.04 -3.74
N LEU A 188 6.71 30.76 -2.56
CA LEU A 188 7.53 29.56 -2.36
C LEU A 188 6.66 28.31 -2.44
N LEU A 189 5.55 28.27 -1.72
CA LEU A 189 4.66 27.11 -1.63
C LEU A 189 3.99 26.74 -2.97
N THR A 190 3.80 27.70 -3.90
CA THR A 190 3.32 27.39 -5.25
C THR A 190 4.23 26.42 -6.02
N HIS A 191 5.51 26.31 -5.64
CA HIS A 191 6.44 25.35 -6.25
C HIS A 191 6.27 23.92 -5.72
N LEU A 192 5.65 23.72 -4.55
CA LEU A 192 5.37 22.38 -4.02
C LEU A 192 4.20 21.69 -4.74
N LYS A 193 3.20 22.47 -5.18
CA LYS A 193 1.93 21.96 -5.75
C LYS A 193 1.32 20.82 -4.91
N HIS A 194 1.37 20.96 -3.59
CA HIS A 194 0.95 19.91 -2.66
C HIS A 194 -0.59 19.85 -2.57
N PRO A 195 -1.22 18.65 -2.65
CA PRO A 195 -2.68 18.51 -2.66
C PRO A 195 -3.37 18.99 -1.38
N ASN A 196 -2.65 18.97 -0.25
CA ASN A 196 -3.16 19.40 1.07
C ASN A 196 -2.65 20.80 1.50
N ILE A 197 -2.18 21.64 0.58
CA ILE A 197 -1.82 23.05 0.85
C ILE A 197 -2.68 23.95 -0.04
N VAL A 198 -3.22 25.03 0.50
CA VAL A 198 -4.07 25.95 -0.26
C VAL A 198 -3.31 26.60 -1.42
N GLN A 199 -3.87 26.55 -2.62
CA GLN A 199 -3.27 27.13 -3.82
C GLN A 199 -3.65 28.62 -3.96
N LEU A 200 -2.65 29.50 -4.01
CA LEU A 200 -2.84 30.89 -4.41
C LEU A 200 -3.03 30.97 -5.93
N TYR A 201 -4.13 31.57 -6.39
CA TYR A 201 -4.38 31.85 -7.80
C TYR A 201 -3.76 33.18 -8.22
N CYS A 202 -4.05 34.25 -7.48
CA CYS A 202 -3.47 35.57 -7.74
C CYS A 202 -3.51 36.49 -6.52
N ALA A 203 -2.70 37.55 -6.55
CA ALA A 203 -2.76 38.63 -5.57
C ALA A 203 -2.91 39.99 -6.26
N TYR A 204 -3.68 40.89 -5.64
CA TYR A 204 -3.83 42.25 -6.16
C TYR A 204 -4.06 43.30 -5.08
N ILE A 205 -3.72 44.54 -5.40
CA ILE A 205 -4.07 45.73 -4.62
C ILE A 205 -5.15 46.49 -5.37
N TYR A 206 -6.26 46.79 -4.71
CA TYR A 206 -7.37 47.57 -5.27
C TYR A 206 -7.87 48.54 -4.21
N GLN A 207 -7.91 49.84 -4.54
CA GLN A 207 -8.33 50.91 -3.61
C GLN A 207 -7.59 50.85 -2.27
N ASP A 208 -6.27 50.64 -2.32
CA ASP A 208 -5.37 50.48 -1.17
C ASP A 208 -5.70 49.29 -0.23
N GLU A 209 -6.54 48.38 -0.69
CA GLU A 209 -6.82 47.10 -0.04
C GLU A 209 -5.98 45.99 -0.67
N TYR A 210 -5.37 45.16 0.18
CA TYR A 210 -4.47 44.07 -0.20
C TYR A 210 -5.25 42.76 -0.22
N ASN A 211 -5.27 42.07 -1.36
CA ASN A 211 -6.13 40.92 -1.60
C ASN A 211 -5.36 39.71 -2.12
N LEU A 212 -5.66 38.55 -1.55
CA LEU A 212 -5.18 37.24 -1.99
C LEU A 212 -6.39 36.40 -2.42
N ILE A 213 -6.31 35.80 -3.61
CA ILE A 213 -7.36 34.92 -4.17
C ILE A 213 -6.84 33.50 -4.20
N PHE A 214 -7.53 32.62 -3.50
CA PHE A 214 -7.21 31.21 -3.39
C PHE A 214 -8.20 30.34 -4.17
N ALA A 215 -7.75 29.12 -4.47
CA ALA A 215 -8.62 28.06 -4.98
C ALA A 215 -9.83 27.83 -4.06
N PRO A 216 -10.97 27.36 -4.62
CA PRO A 216 -12.16 27.06 -3.83
C PRO A 216 -11.88 26.08 -2.69
N ALA A 217 -12.40 26.36 -1.49
CA ALA A 217 -12.56 25.39 -0.40
C ALA A 217 -13.98 25.51 0.14
N ASN A 218 -14.80 24.50 -0.15
CA ASN A 218 -16.27 24.54 -0.02
C ASN A 218 -16.81 23.91 1.27
N GLY A 219 -15.96 23.25 2.07
CA GLY A 219 -16.34 22.55 3.30
C GLY A 219 -16.14 23.35 4.59
N GLY A 220 -15.88 24.67 4.51
CA GLY A 220 -15.59 25.49 5.70
C GLY A 220 -14.21 25.19 6.30
N SER A 221 -14.02 25.53 7.58
CA SER A 221 -12.79 25.23 8.32
C SER A 221 -12.96 24.01 9.24
N LEU A 222 -11.84 23.41 9.66
CA LEU A 222 -11.84 22.37 10.69
C LEU A 222 -12.41 22.92 12.01
N ALA A 223 -12.23 24.20 12.30
CA ALA A 223 -12.89 24.84 13.44
C ALA A 223 -14.43 24.79 13.31
N ASP A 224 -14.98 24.96 12.10
CA ASP A 224 -16.42 24.85 11.88
C ASP A 224 -16.91 23.41 12.09
N LEU A 225 -16.14 22.41 11.64
CA LEU A 225 -16.42 20.99 11.91
C LEU A 225 -16.48 20.71 13.40
N LEU A 226 -15.41 21.08 14.13
CA LEU A 226 -15.29 20.81 15.57
C LEU A 226 -16.36 21.52 16.40
N ASN A 227 -16.88 22.65 15.92
CA ASN A 227 -17.96 23.41 16.56
C ASN A 227 -19.37 22.98 16.13
N GLY A 228 -19.50 21.93 15.29
CA GLY A 228 -20.80 21.47 14.80
C GLY A 228 -21.52 22.47 13.89
N LYS A 229 -20.78 23.36 13.20
CA LYS A 229 -21.32 24.41 12.33
C LYS A 229 -21.41 24.01 10.86
N LEU A 230 -20.95 22.81 10.50
CA LEU A 230 -21.00 22.29 9.14
C LEU A 230 -22.32 21.57 8.85
N ASP A 231 -22.69 21.58 7.57
CA ASP A 231 -23.85 20.86 7.06
C ASP A 231 -23.65 19.33 7.21
N THR A 232 -24.67 18.58 7.61
CA THR A 232 -24.56 17.15 7.99
C THR A 232 -24.00 16.29 6.87
N ASN A 233 -24.33 16.61 5.62
CA ASN A 233 -23.87 15.89 4.43
C ASN A 233 -22.35 15.96 4.21
N VAL A 234 -21.67 17.03 4.66
CA VAL A 234 -20.21 17.16 4.54
C VAL A 234 -19.51 16.34 5.61
N SER A 235 -20.12 16.16 6.78
CA SER A 235 -19.53 15.44 7.91
C SER A 235 -19.62 13.90 7.75
N GLU A 236 -20.65 13.38 7.08
CA GLU A 236 -20.85 11.93 6.93
C GLU A 236 -19.92 11.29 5.88
N ASP A 237 -19.56 12.03 4.82
CA ASP A 237 -18.72 11.55 3.72
C ASP A 237 -17.21 11.71 3.95
N LEU A 238 -16.81 12.40 5.03
CA LEU A 238 -15.42 12.77 5.31
C LEU A 238 -14.69 11.64 6.06
N GLN A 239 -13.71 11.01 5.39
CA GLN A 239 -12.79 10.06 6.03
C GLN A 239 -11.71 10.81 6.84
N VAL A 240 -12.06 11.21 8.06
CA VAL A 240 -11.21 12.05 8.93
C VAL A 240 -9.79 11.50 9.12
N PRO A 241 -9.54 10.19 9.37
CA PRO A 241 -8.18 9.66 9.51
C PRO A 241 -7.31 9.84 8.25
N LEU A 242 -7.91 9.66 7.07
CA LEU A 242 -7.22 9.86 5.79
C LEU A 242 -6.92 11.34 5.54
N ALA A 243 -7.88 12.22 5.85
CA ALA A 243 -7.68 13.67 5.77
C ALA A 243 -6.59 14.16 6.73
N LEU A 244 -6.48 13.59 7.94
CA LEU A 244 -5.39 13.85 8.89
C LEU A 244 -4.02 13.39 8.36
N ALA A 245 -3.97 12.24 7.67
CA ALA A 245 -2.73 11.77 7.05
C ALA A 245 -2.26 12.70 5.91
N GLY A 246 -3.19 13.19 5.08
CA GLY A 246 -2.89 14.20 4.06
C GLY A 246 -2.43 15.53 4.65
N LEU A 247 -3.03 15.97 5.76
CA LEU A 247 -2.61 17.16 6.49
C LEU A 247 -1.20 17.01 7.08
N ALA A 248 -0.86 15.85 7.63
CA ALA A 248 0.49 15.56 8.13
C ALA A 248 1.54 15.61 7.01
N ASP A 249 1.17 15.20 5.80
CA ASP A 249 2.03 15.32 4.60
C ASP A 249 2.26 16.78 4.21
N ALA A 250 1.23 17.62 4.26
CA ALA A 250 1.39 19.07 4.04
C ALA A 250 2.34 19.71 5.07
N VAL A 251 2.20 19.36 6.35
CA VAL A 251 3.10 19.86 7.41
C VAL A 251 4.53 19.40 7.17
N ASP A 252 4.74 18.14 6.79
CA ASP A 252 6.07 17.61 6.47
C ASP A 252 6.70 18.25 5.23
N ALA A 253 5.93 18.42 4.15
CA ALA A 253 6.36 19.09 2.93
C ALA A 253 6.75 20.55 3.18
N MET A 254 6.07 21.22 4.12
CA MET A 254 6.44 22.56 4.55
C MET A 254 7.72 22.57 5.41
N HIS A 255 7.82 21.66 6.39
CA HIS A 255 8.98 21.56 7.29
C HIS A 255 10.27 21.18 6.57
N ASN A 256 10.15 20.35 5.54
CA ASN A 256 11.25 19.83 4.72
C ASN A 256 11.07 20.29 3.26
N PHE A 257 10.84 21.58 3.06
CA PHE A 257 10.62 22.16 1.73
C PHE A 257 11.82 21.87 0.82
N MET A 258 11.54 21.19 -0.29
CA MET A 258 12.50 21.00 -1.37
C MET A 258 11.88 21.47 -2.69
N SER A 259 12.65 22.22 -3.46
CA SER A 259 12.24 22.64 -4.80
C SER A 259 13.38 22.43 -5.77
N ASP A 260 13.22 21.46 -6.66
CA ASP A 260 14.19 21.19 -7.74
C ASP A 260 14.29 22.39 -8.68
N THR A 261 13.16 23.02 -8.97
CA THR A 261 13.06 24.20 -9.85
C THR A 261 13.84 25.41 -9.32
N LEU A 262 13.84 25.62 -8.00
CA LEU A 262 14.61 26.68 -7.36
C LEU A 262 15.98 26.21 -6.86
N SER A 263 16.26 24.90 -6.92
CA SER A 263 17.48 24.25 -6.39
C SER A 263 17.77 24.65 -4.94
N VAL A 264 16.73 24.71 -4.10
CA VAL A 264 16.84 25.07 -2.68
C VAL A 264 16.15 24.06 -1.78
N THR A 265 16.76 23.84 -0.62
CA THR A 265 16.20 23.10 0.50
C THR A 265 16.05 24.04 1.68
N LEU A 266 14.81 24.22 2.12
CA LEU A 266 14.44 25.16 3.18
C LEU A 266 13.81 24.41 4.36
N SER A 267 14.09 24.88 5.56
CA SER A 267 13.35 24.52 6.77
C SER A 267 12.22 25.52 6.97
N GLY A 268 10.98 25.05 6.79
CA GLY A 268 9.77 25.84 7.02
C GLY A 268 9.21 25.66 8.42
N CYS A 269 8.55 26.69 8.95
CA CYS A 269 7.71 26.65 10.15
C CYS A 269 6.43 27.45 9.90
N HIS A 270 5.28 26.93 10.30
CA HIS A 270 3.98 27.57 10.13
C HIS A 270 3.70 28.62 11.22
N HIS A 271 4.05 28.32 12.47
CA HIS A 271 3.85 29.12 13.68
C HIS A 271 2.41 29.31 14.15
N ASP A 272 1.42 29.19 13.27
CA ASP A 272 0.00 29.34 13.62
C ASP A 272 -0.87 28.13 13.21
N LEU A 273 -0.42 26.91 13.50
CA LEU A 273 -1.25 25.72 13.26
C LEU A 273 -2.42 25.69 14.23
N ALA A 274 -3.63 25.83 13.70
CA ALA A 274 -4.87 25.77 14.47
C ALA A 274 -6.05 25.31 13.57
N PRO A 275 -7.15 24.79 14.13
CA PRO A 275 -8.30 24.33 13.33
C PRO A 275 -8.91 25.40 12.40
N ARG A 276 -8.78 26.69 12.73
CA ARG A 276 -9.25 27.79 11.87
C ARG A 276 -8.44 27.94 10.57
N ASN A 277 -7.19 27.46 10.58
CA ASN A 277 -6.24 27.54 9.46
C ASN A 277 -6.16 26.23 8.67
N ILE A 278 -7.09 25.30 8.91
CA ILE A 278 -7.26 24.07 8.15
C ILE A 278 -8.61 24.15 7.47
N LEU A 279 -8.61 24.27 6.15
CA LEU A 279 -9.82 24.33 5.35
C LEU A 279 -10.23 22.92 4.92
N ILE A 280 -11.51 22.71 4.72
CA ILE A 280 -12.06 21.47 4.19
C ILE A 280 -12.47 21.71 2.75
N HIS A 281 -11.95 20.88 1.85
CA HIS A 281 -12.37 20.87 0.45
C HIS A 281 -12.68 19.43 0.06
N GLU A 282 -13.95 19.20 -0.31
CA GLU A 282 -14.47 17.86 -0.58
C GLU A 282 -14.19 16.92 0.61
N LYS A 283 -13.30 15.93 0.44
CA LYS A 283 -12.92 14.94 1.47
C LYS A 283 -11.52 15.17 2.06
N THR A 284 -10.93 16.35 1.82
CA THR A 284 -9.52 16.64 2.17
C THR A 284 -9.38 17.83 3.09
N PHE A 285 -8.33 17.79 3.92
CA PHE A 285 -7.87 18.94 4.70
C PHE A 285 -6.78 19.70 3.96
N LEU A 286 -6.94 21.01 3.86
CA LEU A 286 -6.01 21.94 3.23
C LEU A 286 -5.41 22.86 4.29
N LEU A 287 -4.08 22.86 4.38
CA LEU A 287 -3.35 23.80 5.22
C LEU A 287 -3.39 25.21 4.59
N ALA A 288 -3.76 26.21 5.39
CA ALA A 288 -3.94 27.59 4.97
C ALA A 288 -3.34 28.59 5.97
N ASP A 289 -3.29 29.87 5.56
CA ASP A 289 -2.78 31.02 6.33
C ASP A 289 -1.28 30.98 6.68
N PHE A 290 -0.45 31.35 5.70
CA PHE A 290 1.00 31.38 5.82
C PHE A 290 1.58 32.75 6.19
N GLY A 291 0.76 33.66 6.74
CA GLY A 291 1.18 35.04 7.04
C GLY A 291 2.24 35.15 8.15
N LEU A 292 2.28 34.17 9.05
CA LEU A 292 3.27 34.08 10.14
C LEU A 292 4.39 33.08 9.87
N SER A 293 4.34 32.38 8.73
CA SER A 293 5.29 31.33 8.40
C SER A 293 6.68 31.89 8.11
N SER A 294 7.70 31.04 8.31
CA SER A 294 9.09 31.36 8.00
C SER A 294 9.76 30.22 7.25
N PHE A 295 10.59 30.53 6.26
CA PHE A 295 11.43 29.58 5.54
C PHE A 295 12.88 30.02 5.62
N GLN A 296 13.78 29.12 6.05
CA GLN A 296 15.20 29.39 6.23
C GLN A 296 16.05 28.32 5.56
N GLN A 297 17.25 28.66 5.06
CA GLN A 297 18.14 27.70 4.43
C GLN A 297 18.73 26.73 5.45
N GLN A 298 18.82 25.44 5.12
CA GLN A 298 19.25 24.39 6.07
C GLN A 298 20.68 24.55 6.64
N HIS A 299 21.55 25.37 6.03
CA HIS A 299 22.95 25.52 6.45
C HIS A 299 23.21 26.57 7.56
N THR A 300 22.20 27.32 7.99
CA THR A 300 22.32 28.27 9.10
C THR A 300 21.75 27.68 10.38
N GLU A 301 22.34 26.59 10.89
CA GLU A 301 21.88 25.96 12.15
C GLU A 301 22.34 26.69 13.43
N GLU A 302 23.14 27.76 13.35
CA GLU A 302 23.68 28.39 14.57
C GLU A 302 23.30 29.86 14.86
N ASP A 303 22.84 30.69 13.92
CA ASP A 303 22.82 32.15 14.18
C ASP A 303 21.60 32.96 13.66
N SER A 304 20.37 32.43 13.66
CA SER A 304 19.20 33.33 13.49
C SER A 304 18.06 33.06 14.46
N SER A 305 17.97 33.91 15.48
CA SER A 305 16.76 34.10 16.28
C SER A 305 15.71 34.84 15.45
N THR A 306 14.56 34.23 15.21
CA THR A 306 13.42 34.93 14.63
C THR A 306 12.72 35.74 15.72
N ALA A 307 12.46 37.03 15.44
CA ALA A 307 11.71 37.88 16.37
C ALA A 307 10.27 37.36 16.51
N PHE A 308 9.82 37.24 17.77
CA PHE A 308 8.48 36.82 18.14
C PHE A 308 7.41 37.67 17.44
N LYS A 309 6.61 37.05 16.56
CA LYS A 309 5.31 37.57 16.14
C LYS A 309 4.26 36.87 17.01
N GLY A 310 3.58 37.63 17.87
CA GLY A 310 2.72 37.09 18.93
C GLY A 310 1.71 36.06 18.46
N VAL A 311 1.89 34.81 18.92
CA VAL A 311 0.90 33.74 18.79
C VAL A 311 0.24 33.57 20.17
N ASP A 312 -0.82 34.33 20.40
CA ASP A 312 -1.74 34.07 21.52
C ASP A 312 -2.76 33.02 21.06
N GLY A 313 -2.79 31.86 21.72
CA GLY A 313 -3.77 30.84 21.36
C GLY A 313 -3.74 29.57 22.21
N SER A 314 -4.85 28.83 22.15
CA SER A 314 -5.04 27.57 22.88
C SER A 314 -4.13 26.41 22.43
N TYR A 315 -3.51 26.56 21.25
CA TYR A 315 -2.68 25.55 20.57
C TYR A 315 -1.18 25.88 20.65
N ALA A 316 -0.79 26.94 21.36
CA ALA A 316 0.60 27.33 21.52
C ALA A 316 1.38 26.32 22.37
N ALA A 317 2.64 26.10 22.02
CA ALA A 317 3.55 25.19 22.71
C ALA A 317 4.08 25.79 24.03
N PRO A 318 4.43 24.98 25.04
CA PRO A 318 4.89 25.46 26.35
C PRO A 318 6.14 26.35 26.28
N GLU A 319 7.04 26.09 25.34
CA GLU A 319 8.31 26.81 25.17
C GLU A 319 8.16 28.24 24.64
N PHE A 320 6.98 28.64 24.15
CA PHE A 320 6.72 30.04 23.75
C PHE A 320 6.90 31.04 24.92
N HIS A 321 6.94 30.56 26.17
CA HIS A 321 7.08 31.39 27.37
C HIS A 321 8.50 31.44 27.95
N THR A 322 9.44 30.66 27.41
CA THR A 322 10.81 30.60 27.95
C THR A 322 11.69 31.62 27.26
N LEU A 323 11.91 32.77 27.90
CA LEU A 323 12.91 33.75 27.48
C LEU A 323 14.32 33.20 27.74
N ARG A 324 15.11 32.93 26.69
CA ARG A 324 16.57 32.88 26.78
C ARG A 324 17.13 34.08 26.03
N ASP A 325 17.92 34.91 26.71
CA ASP A 325 18.67 36.02 26.12
C ASP A 325 17.85 37.00 25.27
N GLY A 326 16.59 37.26 25.67
CA GLY A 326 15.72 38.24 25.01
C GLY A 326 15.06 37.78 23.70
N HIS A 327 15.27 36.52 23.27
CA HIS A 327 14.68 35.95 22.06
C HIS A 327 13.94 34.62 22.34
N ILE A 328 12.74 34.47 21.77
CA ILE A 328 11.98 33.21 21.83
C ILE A 328 12.40 32.36 20.64
N GLN A 329 12.99 31.18 20.88
CA GLN A 329 13.33 30.24 19.81
C GLN A 329 12.12 29.35 19.47
N VAL A 330 11.28 29.81 18.54
CA VAL A 330 10.20 28.99 17.96
C VAL A 330 10.79 28.15 16.82
N ARG A 331 10.56 26.84 16.83
CA ARG A 331 11.15 25.87 15.90
C ARG A 331 10.06 24.91 15.38
N ARG A 332 10.37 24.07 14.39
CA ARG A 332 9.48 23.00 13.87
C ARG A 332 8.77 22.18 14.97
N ALA A 333 9.41 21.96 16.11
CA ALA A 333 8.81 21.25 17.25
C ALA A 333 7.56 21.93 17.83
N SER A 334 7.40 23.25 17.71
CA SER A 334 6.19 23.96 18.16
C SER A 334 5.00 23.67 17.25
N ASP A 335 5.23 23.58 15.94
CA ASP A 335 4.19 23.16 14.99
C ASP A 335 3.75 21.72 15.28
N ILE A 336 4.68 20.83 15.61
CA ILE A 336 4.38 19.45 16.01
C ILE A 336 3.49 19.40 17.27
N TRP A 337 3.73 20.27 18.24
CA TRP A 337 2.86 20.43 19.41
C TRP A 337 1.46 20.89 19.01
N SER A 338 1.36 21.98 18.24
CA SER A 338 0.08 22.52 17.79
C SER A 338 -0.71 21.50 16.96
N PHE A 339 -0.02 20.70 16.15
CA PHE A 339 -0.60 19.57 15.44
C PHE A 339 -1.11 18.47 16.38
N GLY A 340 -0.37 18.14 17.44
CA GLY A 340 -0.84 17.24 18.51
C GLY A 340 -2.12 17.73 19.20
N CYS A 341 -2.22 19.05 19.45
CA CYS A 341 -3.44 19.67 19.98
C CYS A 341 -4.63 19.51 19.02
N ILE A 342 -4.40 19.71 17.72
CA ILE A 342 -5.42 19.50 16.68
C ILE A 342 -5.88 18.04 16.64
N LEU A 343 -4.94 17.09 16.62
CA LEU A 343 -5.26 15.66 16.63
C LEU A 343 -6.10 15.26 17.86
N ALA A 344 -5.81 15.82 19.03
CA ALA A 344 -6.59 15.58 20.24
C ALA A 344 -8.04 16.06 20.13
N GLU A 345 -8.29 17.26 19.59
CA GLU A 345 -9.66 17.75 19.38
C GLU A 345 -10.38 16.97 18.27
N VAL A 346 -9.69 16.62 17.18
CA VAL A 346 -10.27 15.81 16.10
C VAL A 346 -10.63 14.41 16.57
N LEU A 347 -9.76 13.74 17.32
CA LEU A 347 -10.08 12.43 17.91
C LEU A 347 -11.26 12.53 18.89
N THR A 348 -11.32 13.62 19.67
CA THR A 348 -12.47 13.87 20.55
C THR A 348 -13.76 14.04 19.75
N TYR A 349 -13.74 14.79 18.65
CA TYR A 349 -14.89 14.96 17.76
C TYR A 349 -15.34 13.63 17.15
N MET A 350 -14.41 12.82 16.66
CA MET A 350 -14.72 11.52 16.07
C MET A 350 -15.41 10.56 17.06
N VAL A 351 -15.05 10.62 18.35
CA VAL A 351 -15.58 9.71 19.38
C VAL A 351 -16.81 10.26 20.09
N LYS A 352 -16.86 11.57 20.35
CA LYS A 352 -17.84 12.21 21.23
C LYS A 352 -18.60 13.38 20.58
N GLY A 353 -18.40 13.64 19.29
CA GLY A 353 -19.02 14.75 18.56
C GLY A 353 -18.56 16.13 19.01
N SER A 354 -19.23 17.19 18.51
CA SER A 354 -18.96 18.58 18.89
C SER A 354 -19.12 18.83 20.39
N ASP A 355 -20.13 18.24 21.02
CA ASP A 355 -20.38 18.36 22.46
C ASP A 355 -19.22 17.82 23.29
N GLY A 356 -18.56 16.76 22.80
CA GLY A 356 -17.35 16.22 23.41
C GLY A 356 -16.18 17.19 23.35
N VAL A 357 -16.02 17.90 22.23
CA VAL A 357 -14.97 18.91 22.05
C VAL A 357 -15.17 20.08 23.00
N ASP A 358 -16.40 20.55 23.17
CA ASP A 358 -16.71 21.64 24.11
C ASP A 358 -16.41 21.23 25.56
N LYS A 359 -16.83 20.03 25.98
CA LYS A 359 -16.47 19.48 27.30
C LYS A 359 -14.96 19.37 27.49
N PHE A 360 -14.23 18.98 26.44
CA PHE A 360 -12.78 18.88 26.49
C PHE A 360 -12.11 20.24 26.61
N ARG A 361 -12.62 21.27 25.93
CA ARG A 361 -12.15 22.66 26.08
C ARG A 361 -12.43 23.20 27.48
N ASP A 362 -13.62 22.94 28.02
CA ASP A 362 -13.99 23.37 29.37
C ASP A 362 -13.12 22.72 30.46
N LYS A 363 -12.87 21.40 30.38
CA LYS A 363 -11.96 20.70 31.31
C LYS A 363 -10.54 21.28 31.32
N ARG A 364 -10.08 21.83 30.19
CA ARG A 364 -8.75 22.41 30.03
C ARG A 364 -8.65 23.88 30.45
N LYS A 365 -9.76 24.49 30.86
CA LYS A 365 -9.77 25.88 31.32
C LYS A 365 -9.11 25.96 32.70
N PHE A 366 -8.07 26.76 32.82
CA PHE A 366 -7.34 26.98 34.06
C PHE A 366 -7.09 28.47 34.31
N GLU A 367 -7.16 28.88 35.57
CA GLU A 367 -6.89 30.27 35.98
C GLU A 367 -5.39 30.50 36.14
N TRP A 368 -4.79 31.21 35.19
CA TRP A 368 -3.36 31.51 35.20
C TRP A 368 -3.02 32.67 36.16
N ALA A 369 -3.90 33.66 36.24
CA ALA A 369 -3.80 34.80 37.13
C ALA A 369 -5.21 35.25 37.54
N PRO A 370 -5.39 35.97 38.66
CA PRO A 370 -6.70 36.44 39.11
C PRO A 370 -7.45 37.16 37.99
N GLY A 371 -8.59 36.61 37.57
CA GLY A 371 -9.43 37.17 36.50
C GLY A 371 -8.97 36.89 35.06
N THR A 372 -7.93 36.08 34.85
CA THR A 372 -7.46 35.64 33.53
C THR A 372 -7.44 34.12 33.45
N SER A 373 -8.43 33.54 32.76
CA SER A 373 -8.49 32.11 32.46
C SER A 373 -7.94 31.79 31.07
N TRP A 374 -7.11 30.76 30.95
CA TRP A 374 -6.61 30.24 29.67
C TRP A 374 -7.17 28.86 29.39
N ILE A 375 -7.41 28.55 28.11
CA ILE A 375 -7.79 27.21 27.63
C ILE A 375 -6.59 26.67 26.87
N ARG A 376 -5.81 25.76 27.47
CA ARG A 376 -4.55 25.25 26.89
C ARG A 376 -4.33 23.78 27.16
N PHE A 377 -3.37 23.18 26.46
CA PHE A 377 -2.99 21.78 26.65
C PHE A 377 -1.88 21.57 27.70
N HIS A 378 -1.41 22.65 28.33
CA HIS A 378 -0.35 22.64 29.35
C HIS A 378 -0.63 23.73 30.40
N ARG A 379 0.01 23.62 31.57
CA ARG A 379 -0.10 24.59 32.68
C ARG A 379 1.18 25.42 32.89
N GLY A 380 1.96 25.60 31.83
CA GLY A 380 3.28 26.24 31.87
C GLY A 380 4.36 25.40 31.18
N SER A 381 5.62 25.77 31.33
CA SER A 381 6.77 25.08 30.69
C SER A 381 7.13 23.74 31.32
N GLU A 382 6.76 23.54 32.59
CA GLU A 382 7.22 22.38 33.39
C GLU A 382 6.09 21.44 33.84
N THR A 383 4.82 21.86 33.70
CA THR A 383 3.67 21.12 34.25
C THR A 383 2.69 20.70 33.14
N PRO A 384 2.50 19.38 32.90
CA PRO A 384 1.50 18.89 31.97
C PRO A 384 0.09 19.11 32.53
N SER A 385 -0.93 19.19 31.67
CA SER A 385 -2.32 19.22 32.14
C SER A 385 -2.79 17.80 32.45
N PRO A 386 -3.08 17.45 33.72
CA PRO A 386 -3.59 16.12 34.06
C PRO A 386 -4.96 15.86 33.41
N GLU A 387 -5.73 16.91 33.14
CA GLU A 387 -7.03 16.81 32.45
C GLU A 387 -6.87 16.35 31.00
N VAL A 388 -5.82 16.80 30.30
CA VAL A 388 -5.50 16.32 28.95
C VAL A 388 -5.13 14.86 28.97
N THR A 389 -4.24 14.45 29.87
CA THR A 389 -3.80 13.04 29.98
C THR A 389 -4.97 12.12 30.32
N SER A 390 -5.78 12.49 31.31
CA SER A 390 -6.98 11.73 31.69
C SER A 390 -7.96 11.59 30.53
N TRP A 391 -8.23 12.68 29.80
CA TRP A 391 -9.14 12.66 28.66
C TRP A 391 -8.64 11.76 27.52
N LEU A 392 -7.34 11.81 27.23
CA LEU A 392 -6.74 10.95 26.20
C LEU A 392 -6.79 9.47 26.59
N SER A 393 -6.56 9.14 27.88
CA SER A 393 -6.74 7.78 28.39
C SER A 393 -8.18 7.29 28.25
N GLU A 394 -9.17 8.14 28.59
CA GLU A 394 -10.61 7.84 28.40
C GLU A 394 -10.96 7.59 26.92
N LEU A 395 -10.25 8.22 25.96
CA LEU A 395 -10.46 7.98 24.52
C LEU A 395 -9.80 6.68 24.03
N GLN A 396 -8.80 6.17 24.75
CA GLN A 396 -8.05 4.96 24.43
C GLN A 396 -8.71 3.68 24.97
N GLU A 397 -9.34 3.74 26.15
CA GLU A 397 -10.02 2.60 26.80
C GLU A 397 -11.08 1.97 25.89
N ASP A 398 -11.05 0.64 25.77
CA ASP A 398 -11.90 -0.18 24.90
C ASP A 398 -12.02 0.39 23.46
N GLY A 399 -10.89 0.91 22.99
CA GLY A 399 -10.78 1.66 21.75
C GLY A 399 -10.61 0.78 20.51
N GLU A 400 -11.16 1.24 19.37
CA GLU A 400 -10.81 0.68 18.05
C GLU A 400 -9.28 0.71 17.86
N PRO A 401 -8.67 -0.26 17.16
CA PRO A 401 -7.23 -0.32 16.91
C PRO A 401 -6.58 1.00 16.47
N TYR A 402 -7.25 1.80 15.63
CA TYR A 402 -6.73 3.12 15.26
C TYR A 402 -6.65 4.09 16.45
N ARG A 403 -7.57 4.03 17.43
CA ARG A 403 -7.56 4.85 18.67
C ARG A 403 -6.41 4.43 19.59
N VAL A 404 -6.18 3.13 19.73
CA VAL A 404 -5.09 2.54 20.52
C VAL A 404 -3.72 3.03 20.03
N ARG A 405 -3.58 3.32 18.74
CA ARG A 405 -2.35 3.88 18.14
C ARG A 405 -2.33 5.41 18.07
N MET A 406 -3.47 6.06 17.86
CA MET A 406 -3.59 7.53 17.78
C MET A 406 -3.24 8.21 19.11
N VAL A 407 -3.72 7.67 20.24
CA VAL A 407 -3.51 8.30 21.56
C VAL A 407 -2.03 8.35 21.97
N PRO A 408 -1.24 7.26 21.91
CA PRO A 408 0.19 7.32 22.19
C PRO A 408 0.95 8.29 21.27
N LEU A 409 0.55 8.38 19.99
CA LEU A 409 1.12 9.37 19.07
C LEU A 409 0.83 10.79 19.56
N ILE A 410 -0.44 11.12 19.86
CA ILE A 410 -0.82 12.44 20.41
C ILE A 410 -0.02 12.76 21.67
N GLN A 411 0.15 11.80 22.59
CA GLN A 411 0.94 12.00 23.81
C GLN A 411 2.42 12.31 23.50
N LYS A 412 3.03 11.65 22.50
CA LYS A 412 4.40 11.97 22.03
C LYS A 412 4.49 13.39 21.45
N LEU A 413 3.49 13.83 20.67
CA LEU A 413 3.44 15.17 20.08
C LEU A 413 3.27 16.25 21.16
N LEU A 414 2.49 15.96 22.20
CA LEU A 414 2.26 16.83 23.36
C LEU A 414 3.33 16.69 24.46
N SER A 415 4.54 16.26 24.11
CA SER A 415 5.66 16.25 25.06
C SER A 415 6.09 17.67 25.42
N LEU A 416 6.25 17.98 26.71
CA LEU A 416 6.70 19.30 27.16
C LEU A 416 8.11 19.63 26.67
N ASP A 417 8.98 18.61 26.56
CA ASP A 417 10.33 18.76 26.01
C ASP A 417 10.28 18.75 24.47
N PRO A 418 10.63 19.86 23.79
CA PRO A 418 10.60 19.93 22.33
C PRO A 418 11.49 18.89 21.65
N LYS A 419 12.57 18.42 22.31
CA LYS A 419 13.50 17.43 21.74
C LYS A 419 12.93 16.02 21.73
N LYS A 420 11.95 15.72 22.59
CA LYS A 420 11.28 14.41 22.66
C LYS A 420 10.15 14.29 21.64
N ARG A 421 9.72 15.40 21.02
CA ARG A 421 8.68 15.38 20.00
C ARG A 421 9.24 14.76 18.70
N PRO A 422 8.47 13.89 18.02
CA PRO A 422 8.90 13.31 16.74
C PRO A 422 9.02 14.37 15.65
N ARG A 423 9.82 14.07 14.61
CA ARG A 423 9.88 14.92 13.41
C ARG A 423 8.62 14.78 12.57
N SER A 424 8.27 15.79 11.77
CA SER A 424 7.12 15.77 10.85
C SER A 424 7.06 14.51 9.97
N ALA A 425 8.21 14.04 9.48
CA ALA A 425 8.31 12.83 8.66
C ALA A 425 7.87 11.56 9.40
N GLN A 426 8.19 11.45 10.70
CA GLN A 426 7.75 10.35 11.55
C GLN A 426 6.24 10.46 11.80
N VAL A 427 5.74 11.65 12.15
CA VAL A 427 4.31 11.89 12.37
C VAL A 427 3.48 11.55 11.13
N LYS A 428 3.93 11.98 9.95
CA LYS A 428 3.32 11.64 8.66
C LYS A 428 3.22 10.13 8.46
N LYS A 429 4.33 9.43 8.68
CA LYS A 429 4.42 7.97 8.56
C LYS A 429 3.44 7.27 9.52
N SER A 430 3.42 7.65 10.79
CA SER A 430 2.52 7.07 11.79
C SER A 430 1.05 7.34 11.47
N LEU A 431 0.67 8.57 11.10
CA LEU A 431 -0.73 8.91 10.77
C LEU A 431 -1.22 8.25 9.48
N ARG A 432 -0.37 8.15 8.45
CA ARG A 432 -0.68 7.33 7.27
C ARG A 432 -0.98 5.90 7.70
N GLY A 433 -0.18 5.34 8.59
CA GLY A 433 -0.44 3.99 9.07
C GLY A 433 -1.74 3.82 9.86
N ILE A 434 -2.02 4.77 10.76
CA ILE A 434 -3.28 4.80 11.53
C ILE A 434 -4.50 4.97 10.62
N SER A 435 -4.39 5.74 9.53
CA SER A 435 -5.48 5.90 8.56
C SER A 435 -5.85 4.57 7.88
N ILE A 436 -4.86 3.72 7.59
CA ILE A 436 -5.09 2.40 7.00
C ILE A 436 -5.84 1.50 8.00
N LEU A 437 -5.45 1.52 9.29
CA LEU A 437 -6.16 0.77 10.34
C LEU A 437 -7.64 1.12 10.37
N SER A 438 -7.97 2.42 10.32
CA SER A 438 -9.37 2.87 10.36
C SER A 438 -10.22 2.43 9.17
N VAL A 439 -9.60 2.20 8.00
CA VAL A 439 -10.30 1.74 6.80
C VAL A 439 -10.46 0.21 6.83
N ALA A 440 -9.46 -0.51 7.31
CA ALA A 440 -9.41 -1.95 7.21
C ALA A 440 -10.36 -2.69 8.18
N GLU A 441 -10.79 -2.06 9.28
CA GLU A 441 -11.82 -2.57 10.20
C GLU A 441 -13.20 -2.70 9.54
N SER A 442 -13.51 -1.89 8.52
CA SER A 442 -14.82 -1.89 7.84
C SER A 442 -15.07 -3.11 6.93
N CYS A 443 -14.10 -4.03 6.85
CA CYS A 443 -14.03 -5.09 5.85
C CYS A 443 -14.14 -6.51 6.43
N ILE A 444 -14.70 -6.76 7.61
CA ILE A 444 -14.67 -8.11 8.19
C ILE A 444 -16.04 -8.80 8.09
N ASP A 445 -16.20 -9.71 7.12
CA ASP A 445 -17.32 -10.68 7.12
C ASP A 445 -17.02 -12.04 6.43
N LEU A 446 -15.77 -12.50 6.39
CA LEU A 446 -15.44 -13.91 6.11
C LEU A 446 -14.31 -14.43 7.00
N LEU A 447 -14.44 -15.67 7.47
CA LEU A 447 -13.54 -16.32 8.43
C LEU A 447 -12.07 -16.32 7.97
N LEU A 448 -11.80 -16.67 6.70
CA LEU A 448 -10.44 -16.63 6.13
C LEU A 448 -9.95 -15.19 5.93
N GLY A 449 -10.83 -14.28 5.51
CA GLY A 449 -10.53 -12.84 5.36
C GLY A 449 -10.14 -12.20 6.69
N ASN A 450 -10.79 -12.59 7.78
CA ASN A 450 -10.45 -12.14 9.13
C ASN A 450 -9.07 -12.65 9.57
N LYS A 451 -8.77 -13.96 9.45
CA LYS A 451 -7.44 -14.50 9.81
C LYS A 451 -6.32 -13.83 9.00
N ARG A 452 -6.57 -13.59 7.71
CA ARG A 452 -5.70 -12.84 6.79
C ARG A 452 -5.47 -11.39 7.23
N PHE A 453 -6.55 -10.68 7.55
CA PHE A 453 -6.48 -9.32 8.07
C PHE A 453 -5.73 -9.24 9.40
N GLN A 454 -6.03 -10.11 10.36
CA GLN A 454 -5.32 -10.15 11.65
C GLN A 454 -3.82 -10.40 11.49
N SER A 455 -3.45 -11.22 10.51
CA SER A 455 -2.04 -11.53 10.24
C SER A 455 -1.31 -10.38 9.55
N TRP A 456 -1.99 -9.68 8.64
CA TRP A 456 -1.50 -8.40 8.11
C TRP A 456 -1.38 -7.36 9.22
N LEU A 457 -2.40 -7.22 10.07
CA LEU A 457 -2.45 -6.26 11.18
C LEU A 457 -1.32 -6.50 12.18
N PHE A 458 -1.00 -7.77 12.48
CA PHE A 458 0.14 -8.15 13.30
C PHE A 458 1.46 -7.63 12.70
N ALA A 459 1.74 -7.96 11.43
CA ALA A 459 2.98 -7.52 10.76
C ALA A 459 3.05 -6.00 10.59
N PHE A 460 1.91 -5.38 10.28
CA PHE A 460 1.79 -3.93 10.13
C PHE A 460 2.04 -3.19 11.44
N ASN A 461 1.51 -3.69 12.57
CA ASN A 461 1.79 -3.14 13.88
C ASN A 461 3.29 -3.20 14.21
N ARG A 462 3.94 -4.33 13.90
CA ARG A 462 5.39 -4.45 14.08
C ARG A 462 6.20 -3.52 13.19
N LEU A 463 5.73 -3.27 11.97
CA LEU A 463 6.30 -2.25 11.09
C LEU A 463 6.18 -0.86 11.73
N LEU A 464 5.00 -0.49 12.22
CA LEU A 464 4.80 0.78 12.92
C LEU A 464 5.71 0.91 14.14
N ASP A 465 5.86 -0.15 14.93
CA ASP A 465 6.74 -0.17 16.10
C ASP A 465 8.23 -0.02 15.71
N ALA A 466 8.64 -0.56 14.56
CA ALA A 466 9.99 -0.39 14.03
C ALA A 466 10.23 1.04 13.49
N MET A 467 9.21 1.68 12.91
CA MET A 467 9.28 3.05 12.42
C MET A 467 9.38 4.09 13.56
N ASP A 468 8.94 3.73 14.76
CA ASP A 468 9.08 4.54 15.97
C ASP A 468 10.51 4.51 16.57
N GLN A 469 11.44 3.73 16.00
CA GLN A 469 12.85 3.67 16.42
C GLN A 469 13.69 4.82 15.83
N PRO A 470 14.72 5.30 16.55
CA PRO A 470 15.48 6.51 16.19
C PRO A 470 16.34 6.40 14.92
N GLU A 471 16.67 5.19 14.46
CA GLU A 471 17.35 4.94 13.18
C GLU A 471 16.42 4.12 12.27
N PRO A 472 15.60 4.76 11.43
CA PRO A 472 14.86 4.02 10.44
C PRO A 472 15.83 3.54 9.37
N ASN A 473 16.00 2.22 9.22
CA ASN A 473 16.47 1.66 7.95
C ASN A 473 15.64 2.30 6.81
N ASP A 474 16.26 2.57 5.66
CA ASP A 474 15.64 3.14 4.45
C ASP A 474 14.41 2.33 4.02
N LEU A 475 13.28 2.59 4.67
CA LEU A 475 11.97 2.06 4.37
C LEU A 475 11.27 3.16 3.58
N ASP A 476 11.58 3.18 2.29
CA ASP A 476 10.90 4.03 1.33
C ASP A 476 9.54 3.41 1.02
N PHE A 477 8.49 4.21 1.22
CA PHE A 477 7.11 3.74 1.23
C PHE A 477 6.36 4.47 0.13
N ASP A 478 6.64 4.08 -1.11
CA ASP A 478 5.99 4.64 -2.29
C ASP A 478 4.74 3.82 -2.65
N PHE A 479 3.58 4.46 -2.49
CA PHE A 479 2.31 3.89 -2.95
C PHE A 479 2.02 4.36 -4.39
N PRO A 480 1.56 3.46 -5.28
CA PRO A 480 1.03 3.88 -6.56
C PRO A 480 -0.25 4.69 -6.34
N LYS A 481 -0.24 5.94 -6.85
CA LYS A 481 -1.42 6.80 -6.99
C LYS A 481 -2.54 5.95 -7.61
N THR A 482 -3.66 5.81 -6.90
CA THR A 482 -4.79 4.98 -7.32
C THR A 482 -5.28 5.44 -8.70
N GLY A 483 -5.21 4.55 -9.68
CA GLY A 483 -5.83 4.74 -10.98
C GLY A 483 -7.34 4.84 -10.82
N SER A 484 -7.90 5.94 -11.33
CA SER A 484 -9.32 6.10 -11.60
C SER A 484 -9.80 5.01 -12.56
N GLY A 485 -10.63 4.10 -12.08
CA GLY A 485 -11.29 3.09 -12.90
C GLY A 485 -12.70 2.86 -12.37
N GLU A 486 -13.68 3.16 -13.21
CA GLU A 486 -15.12 3.00 -12.98
C GLU A 486 -15.47 1.54 -12.61
N MET A 487 -16.27 1.32 -11.57
CA MET A 487 -16.85 0.00 -11.27
C MET A 487 -18.37 0.02 -11.30
N ALA A 488 -18.89 -0.98 -12.02
CA ALA A 488 -20.27 -1.25 -12.35
C ALA A 488 -21.10 -1.74 -11.16
N ASN A 489 -22.39 -1.42 -11.21
CA ASN A 489 -23.44 -1.77 -10.25
C ASN A 489 -23.66 -3.29 -10.12
N ASP A 490 -23.19 -3.89 -9.03
CA ASP A 490 -23.84 -5.02 -8.35
C ASP A 490 -23.32 -5.12 -6.91
N THR A 491 -24.17 -4.75 -5.94
CA THR A 491 -23.79 -4.39 -4.56
C THR A 491 -23.20 -5.56 -3.75
N GLU A 492 -23.47 -6.80 -4.16
CA GLU A 492 -22.96 -8.00 -3.49
C GLU A 492 -21.61 -8.44 -4.09
N TYR A 493 -21.44 -8.39 -5.42
CA TYR A 493 -20.18 -8.68 -6.10
C TYR A 493 -19.09 -7.62 -5.84
N ILE A 494 -19.48 -6.36 -5.65
CA ILE A 494 -18.57 -5.25 -5.27
C ILE A 494 -18.01 -5.45 -3.86
N LYS A 495 -18.81 -5.96 -2.91
CA LYS A 495 -18.32 -6.22 -1.54
C LYS A 495 -17.24 -7.30 -1.53
N TYR A 496 -17.45 -8.42 -2.23
CA TYR A 496 -16.48 -9.51 -2.33
C TYR A 496 -15.22 -9.14 -3.14
N SER A 497 -15.36 -8.34 -4.20
CA SER A 497 -14.22 -7.88 -5.01
C SER A 497 -13.40 -6.79 -4.32
N LEU A 498 -14.02 -5.84 -3.60
CA LEU A 498 -13.29 -4.85 -2.79
C LEU A 498 -12.50 -5.52 -1.65
N LEU A 499 -13.09 -6.53 -1.00
CA LEU A 499 -12.44 -7.36 0.02
C LEU A 499 -11.16 -8.05 -0.49
N ARG A 500 -11.22 -8.66 -1.68
CA ARG A 500 -10.09 -9.34 -2.33
C ARG A 500 -9.05 -8.33 -2.85
N TYR A 501 -9.53 -7.23 -3.44
CA TYR A 501 -8.70 -6.16 -4.02
C TYR A 501 -7.94 -5.35 -2.97
N HIS A 502 -8.49 -5.19 -1.76
CA HIS A 502 -7.79 -4.55 -0.65
C HIS A 502 -6.82 -5.50 0.06
N HIS A 503 -7.10 -6.81 0.17
CA HIS A 503 -6.20 -7.72 0.89
C HIS A 503 -4.86 -7.98 0.17
N GLU A 504 -4.87 -8.25 -1.13
CA GLU A 504 -3.64 -8.43 -1.92
C GLU A 504 -2.81 -7.13 -1.93
N ARG A 505 -3.47 -5.97 -2.08
CA ARG A 505 -2.80 -4.67 -2.01
C ARG A 505 -2.29 -4.34 -0.60
N LEU A 506 -2.97 -4.73 0.48
CA LEU A 506 -2.53 -4.46 1.86
C LEU A 506 -1.24 -5.25 2.19
N VAL A 507 -1.14 -6.51 1.75
CA VAL A 507 0.09 -7.30 1.88
C VAL A 507 1.19 -6.75 0.97
N GLU A 508 0.88 -6.38 -0.28
CA GLU A 508 1.85 -5.74 -1.18
C GLU A 508 2.40 -4.40 -0.64
N VAL A 509 1.64 -3.72 0.21
CA VAL A 509 2.06 -2.48 0.84
C VAL A 509 3.06 -2.71 1.97
N LEU A 510 3.13 -3.90 2.55
CA LEU A 510 4.17 -4.23 3.52
C LEU A 510 5.53 -4.40 2.83
N PRO A 511 6.66 -3.99 3.46
CA PRO A 511 7.98 -4.35 2.97
C PRO A 511 8.17 -5.88 2.95
N PRO A 512 9.03 -6.44 2.07
CA PRO A 512 9.15 -7.88 1.85
C PRO A 512 9.32 -8.72 3.14
N ALA A 513 10.11 -8.24 4.10
CA ALA A 513 10.31 -8.92 5.39
C ALA A 513 9.00 -9.07 6.19
N TYR A 514 8.17 -8.03 6.21
CA TYR A 514 6.88 -8.02 6.92
C TYR A 514 5.79 -8.76 6.14
N ARG A 515 5.90 -8.88 4.80
CA ARG A 515 5.04 -9.78 4.02
C ARG A 515 5.25 -11.24 4.44
N SER A 516 6.50 -11.65 4.56
CA SER A 516 6.86 -12.99 5.05
C SER A 516 6.37 -13.21 6.47
N GLU A 517 6.48 -12.21 7.34
CA GLU A 517 5.97 -12.28 8.72
C GLU A 517 4.44 -12.41 8.77
N ALA A 518 3.71 -11.65 7.95
CA ALA A 518 2.26 -11.77 7.82
C ALA A 518 1.84 -13.16 7.32
N LYS A 519 2.55 -13.71 6.31
CA LYS A 519 2.29 -15.07 5.79
C LYS A 519 2.51 -16.13 6.87
N GLU A 520 3.60 -16.04 7.64
CA GLU A 520 3.87 -17.00 8.73
C GLU A 520 2.88 -16.88 9.89
N HIS A 521 2.48 -15.66 10.26
CA HIS A 521 1.44 -15.45 11.26
C HIS A 521 0.11 -16.06 10.81
N LEU A 522 -0.26 -15.91 9.54
CA LEU A 522 -1.45 -16.52 8.95
C LEU A 522 -1.39 -18.04 9.01
N ILE A 523 -0.27 -18.64 8.60
CA ILE A 523 -0.07 -20.09 8.69
C ILE A 523 -0.24 -20.57 10.13
N ARG A 524 0.37 -19.89 11.10
CA ARG A 524 0.24 -20.25 12.53
C ARG A 524 -1.20 -20.14 13.03
N ALA A 525 -1.91 -19.08 12.65
CA ALA A 525 -3.31 -18.87 13.03
C ALA A 525 -4.26 -19.93 12.43
N VAL A 526 -3.91 -20.48 11.27
CA VAL A 526 -4.62 -21.60 10.64
C VAL A 526 -4.29 -22.93 11.33
N LEU A 527 -3.01 -23.20 11.61
CA LEU A 527 -2.57 -24.46 12.23
C LEU A 527 -3.03 -24.63 13.69
N ARG A 528 -3.36 -23.53 14.39
CA ARG A 528 -3.96 -23.54 15.74
C ARG A 528 -5.45 -23.89 15.74
N GLU A 529 -6.10 -23.94 14.59
CA GLU A 529 -7.51 -24.30 14.51
C GLU A 529 -7.66 -25.81 14.73
N GLU A 530 -8.45 -26.19 15.74
CA GLU A 530 -8.73 -27.59 16.09
C GLU A 530 -10.17 -28.00 15.76
N ASP A 531 -11.04 -27.05 15.42
CA ASP A 531 -12.42 -27.32 15.03
C ASP A 531 -12.50 -27.73 13.54
N VAL A 532 -12.93 -28.97 13.30
CA VAL A 532 -13.09 -29.56 11.96
C VAL A 532 -14.09 -28.76 11.11
N GLU A 533 -15.17 -28.24 11.69
CA GLU A 533 -16.18 -27.47 10.94
C GLU A 533 -15.62 -26.12 10.47
N GLN A 534 -14.76 -25.50 11.28
CA GLN A 534 -14.05 -24.27 10.91
C GLN A 534 -13.01 -24.55 9.82
N LEU A 535 -12.28 -25.66 9.93
CA LEU A 535 -11.32 -26.10 8.91
C LEU A 535 -12.00 -26.38 7.56
N ASP A 536 -13.21 -26.96 7.55
CA ASP A 536 -14.02 -27.16 6.34
C ASP A 536 -14.41 -25.84 5.69
N LYS A 537 -14.86 -24.85 6.49
CA LYS A 537 -15.18 -23.49 6.01
C LYS A 537 -13.95 -22.78 5.44
N LEU A 538 -12.79 -22.92 6.08
CA LEU A 538 -11.52 -22.36 5.61
C LEU A 538 -11.08 -23.01 4.30
N SER A 539 -11.16 -24.34 4.20
CA SER A 539 -10.81 -25.10 3.00
C SER A 539 -11.64 -24.67 1.80
N ALA A 540 -12.97 -24.56 1.97
CA ALA A 540 -13.87 -24.05 0.94
C ALA A 540 -13.50 -22.62 0.51
N ALA A 541 -13.18 -21.73 1.45
CA ALA A 541 -12.78 -20.36 1.14
C ALA A 541 -11.43 -20.25 0.40
N THR A 542 -10.51 -21.21 0.58
CA THR A 542 -9.23 -21.24 -0.17
C THR A 542 -9.38 -21.71 -1.61
N ALA A 543 -10.36 -22.57 -1.90
CA ALA A 543 -10.65 -23.05 -3.24
C ALA A 543 -10.93 -21.91 -4.24
N ASP A 544 -11.59 -20.85 -3.76
CA ASP A 544 -11.96 -19.67 -4.55
C ASP A 544 -10.79 -18.72 -4.85
N VAL A 545 -9.66 -18.86 -4.14
CA VAL A 545 -8.54 -17.90 -4.16
C VAL A 545 -7.29 -18.45 -4.86
N ASP A 546 -7.25 -19.74 -5.22
CA ASP A 546 -6.07 -20.41 -5.80
C ASP A 546 -4.79 -20.29 -4.93
N ASP A 547 -4.97 -20.21 -3.61
CA ASP A 547 -3.87 -20.17 -2.63
C ASP A 547 -3.45 -21.59 -2.25
N LYS A 548 -2.75 -22.25 -3.17
CA LYS A 548 -2.39 -23.68 -3.09
C LYS A 548 -1.62 -24.03 -1.82
N ASP A 549 -0.71 -23.16 -1.37
CA ASP A 549 0.10 -23.37 -0.16
C ASP A 549 -0.76 -23.50 1.10
N ILE A 550 -1.71 -22.56 1.30
CA ILE A 550 -2.60 -22.57 2.48
C ILE A 550 -3.65 -23.67 2.35
N GLY A 551 -4.14 -23.94 1.14
CA GLY A 551 -5.00 -25.08 0.87
C GLY A 551 -4.38 -26.40 1.32
N THR A 552 -3.10 -26.65 1.00
CA THR A 552 -2.40 -27.88 1.39
C THR A 552 -2.25 -27.99 2.89
N LEU A 553 -1.90 -26.89 3.56
CA LEU A 553 -1.79 -26.86 5.02
C LEU A 553 -3.14 -27.12 5.71
N LEU A 554 -4.24 -26.57 5.20
CA LEU A 554 -5.59 -26.79 5.73
C LEU A 554 -6.05 -28.24 5.55
N ALA A 555 -5.85 -28.81 4.36
CA ALA A 555 -6.21 -30.20 4.08
C ALA A 555 -5.45 -31.18 4.99
N LEU A 556 -4.14 -30.96 5.15
CA LEU A 556 -3.28 -31.72 6.05
C LEU A 556 -3.68 -31.56 7.52
N LYS A 557 -3.92 -30.32 7.98
CA LYS A 557 -4.32 -30.04 9.37
C LYS A 557 -5.67 -30.71 9.69
N ARG A 558 -6.65 -30.59 8.81
CA ARG A 558 -7.96 -31.23 8.93
C ARG A 558 -7.84 -32.75 9.09
N LEU A 559 -7.04 -33.40 8.25
CA LEU A 559 -6.85 -34.84 8.33
C LEU A 559 -6.14 -35.28 9.61
N THR A 560 -5.15 -34.49 10.05
CA THR A 560 -4.47 -34.75 11.33
C THR A 560 -5.46 -34.65 12.49
N THR A 561 -6.30 -33.61 12.51
CA THR A 561 -7.35 -33.45 13.52
C THR A 561 -8.36 -34.60 13.48
N LEU A 562 -8.82 -35.02 12.30
CA LEU A 562 -9.72 -36.18 12.15
C LEU A 562 -9.08 -37.50 12.61
N ALA A 563 -7.77 -37.67 12.38
CA ALA A 563 -7.01 -38.82 12.81
C ALA A 563 -6.87 -38.87 14.34
N GLU A 564 -6.59 -37.72 14.96
CA GLU A 564 -6.46 -37.57 16.41
C GLU A 564 -7.78 -37.78 17.16
N THR A 565 -8.91 -37.35 16.58
CA THR A 565 -10.23 -37.55 17.19
C THR A 565 -10.80 -38.95 16.94
N GLY A 566 -10.10 -39.82 16.19
CA GLY A 566 -10.59 -41.14 15.80
C GLY A 566 -11.81 -41.07 14.86
N CYS A 567 -12.10 -39.91 14.27
CA CYS A 567 -13.24 -39.66 13.38
C CYS A 567 -12.86 -39.77 11.90
N LEU A 568 -11.77 -40.47 11.58
CA LEU A 568 -11.47 -40.81 10.19
C LEU A 568 -12.62 -41.66 9.64
N ILE A 569 -13.32 -41.11 8.66
CA ILE A 569 -14.35 -41.82 7.92
C ILE A 569 -13.66 -43.03 7.28
N GLU A 570 -14.14 -44.24 7.55
CA GLU A 570 -13.77 -45.43 6.79
C GLU A 570 -14.23 -45.23 5.34
N GLN A 571 -13.41 -44.59 4.51
CA GLN A 571 -13.65 -44.45 3.08
C GLN A 571 -13.40 -45.80 2.42
N THR A 572 -14.35 -46.71 2.54
CA THR A 572 -14.30 -48.04 1.89
C THR A 572 -14.11 -47.96 0.38
N GLU A 573 -14.42 -46.82 -0.23
CA GLU A 573 -14.20 -46.49 -1.64
C GLU A 573 -12.72 -46.47 -2.07
N LEU A 574 -11.79 -46.26 -1.14
CA LEU A 574 -10.34 -46.25 -1.43
C LEU A 574 -9.70 -47.64 -1.35
N VAL A 575 -10.44 -48.67 -0.96
CA VAL A 575 -9.92 -50.05 -0.93
C VAL A 575 -10.19 -50.69 -2.29
N LEU A 576 -9.13 -50.88 -3.07
CA LEU A 576 -9.19 -51.50 -4.39
C LEU A 576 -9.13 -53.02 -4.27
N ASN A 577 -9.82 -53.70 -5.19
CA ASN A 577 -9.71 -55.15 -5.31
C ASN A 577 -8.39 -55.51 -6.01
N GLY A 578 -7.52 -56.25 -5.33
CA GLY A 578 -6.21 -56.65 -5.86
C GLY A 578 -6.31 -57.41 -7.19
N ARG A 579 -7.43 -58.08 -7.48
CA ARG A 579 -7.67 -58.80 -8.74
C ARG A 579 -7.84 -57.90 -9.95
N ASP A 580 -8.20 -56.64 -9.74
CA ASP A 580 -8.35 -55.65 -10.82
C ASP A 580 -7.02 -54.99 -11.20
N ILE A 581 -5.94 -55.30 -10.47
CA ILE A 581 -4.60 -54.72 -10.65
C ILE A 581 -3.71 -55.73 -11.38
N ASN A 582 -3.46 -55.44 -12.65
CA ASN A 582 -2.57 -56.24 -13.49
C ASN A 582 -1.14 -55.68 -13.42
N LEU A 583 -0.28 -56.29 -12.61
CA LEU A 583 1.13 -55.92 -12.49
C LEU A 583 1.89 -56.17 -13.81
N LYS A 584 2.79 -55.26 -14.18
CA LYS A 584 3.58 -55.29 -15.42
C LYS A 584 5.07 -55.26 -15.11
N GLU A 585 5.87 -56.00 -15.87
CA GLU A 585 7.33 -55.90 -15.87
C GLU A 585 7.80 -55.02 -17.06
N PRO A 586 8.91 -54.25 -16.93
CA PRO A 586 9.84 -54.17 -15.79
C PRO A 586 9.38 -53.21 -14.67
N MET A 587 9.96 -53.38 -13.47
CA MET A 587 9.83 -52.43 -12.35
C MET A 587 10.61 -51.13 -12.61
N VAL A 588 10.20 -50.05 -11.94
CA VAL A 588 10.95 -48.78 -11.87
C VAL A 588 11.56 -48.70 -10.47
N ASP A 589 12.83 -49.11 -10.35
CA ASP A 589 13.51 -49.39 -9.09
C ASP A 589 12.65 -50.26 -8.15
N ILE A 590 12.11 -49.67 -7.08
CA ILE A 590 11.31 -50.34 -6.05
C ILE A 590 9.79 -50.26 -6.32
N HIS A 591 9.37 -49.54 -7.37
CA HIS A 591 7.97 -49.35 -7.71
C HIS A 591 7.53 -50.26 -8.86
N GLN A 592 6.29 -50.75 -8.79
CA GLN A 592 5.73 -51.65 -9.81
C GLN A 592 4.80 -50.87 -10.74
N LEU A 593 5.02 -50.97 -12.05
CA LEU A 593 4.03 -50.51 -13.03
C LEU A 593 2.89 -51.51 -13.12
N ALA A 594 1.65 -51.02 -13.23
CA ALA A 594 0.49 -51.87 -13.37
C ALA A 594 -0.58 -51.23 -14.27
N SER A 595 -1.64 -51.97 -14.55
CA SER A 595 -2.86 -51.42 -15.15
C SER A 595 -4.11 -51.81 -14.38
N LEU A 596 -4.99 -50.84 -14.18
CA LEU A 596 -6.25 -51.02 -13.46
C LEU A 596 -7.38 -51.40 -14.43
N ALA A 597 -8.02 -52.54 -14.20
CA ALA A 597 -9.21 -52.99 -14.93
C ALA A 597 -10.46 -52.17 -14.54
N PRO A 598 -11.47 -52.03 -15.42
CA PRO A 598 -11.58 -52.58 -16.78
C PRO A 598 -10.96 -51.70 -17.88
N ALA A 599 -10.64 -50.43 -17.58
CA ALA A 599 -10.16 -49.45 -18.57
C ALA A 599 -8.67 -49.62 -18.96
N SER A 600 -7.94 -50.52 -18.29
CA SER A 600 -6.49 -50.72 -18.49
C SER A 600 -5.67 -49.43 -18.33
N GLU A 601 -6.11 -48.57 -17.41
CA GLU A 601 -5.42 -47.31 -17.10
C GLU A 601 -4.05 -47.59 -16.49
N PRO A 602 -2.98 -46.87 -16.92
CA PRO A 602 -1.65 -47.07 -16.36
C PRO A 602 -1.59 -46.50 -14.93
N ILE A 603 -1.10 -47.33 -14.02
CA ILE A 603 -0.95 -47.00 -12.60
C ILE A 603 0.45 -47.39 -12.11
N LEU A 604 0.85 -46.78 -11.00
CA LEU A 604 2.08 -47.11 -10.29
C LEU A 604 1.74 -47.60 -8.88
N VAL A 605 2.38 -48.68 -8.45
CA VAL A 605 2.19 -49.27 -7.13
C VAL A 605 3.44 -49.05 -6.27
N GLU A 606 3.25 -48.39 -5.13
CA GLU A 606 4.21 -48.30 -4.03
C GLU A 606 3.91 -49.40 -3.00
N TRP A 607 4.92 -50.17 -2.63
CA TRP A 607 4.75 -51.32 -1.74
C TRP A 607 5.14 -50.99 -0.29
N LEU A 608 4.21 -51.19 0.63
CA LEU A 608 4.46 -51.18 2.07
C LEU A 608 4.50 -52.63 2.57
N ARG A 609 5.71 -53.17 2.75
CA ARG A 609 5.92 -54.54 3.20
C ARG A 609 5.89 -54.66 4.72
N TYR A 610 5.49 -55.83 5.19
CA TYR A 610 5.35 -56.09 6.60
C TYR A 610 5.68 -57.51 7.03
N LYS A 611 5.93 -57.70 8.34
CA LYS A 611 6.27 -59.02 8.90
C LYS A 611 5.00 -59.85 9.12
N GLU A 612 5.07 -61.15 8.87
CA GLU A 612 3.99 -62.11 9.14
C GLU A 612 3.54 -62.11 10.62
N THR A 613 4.38 -61.64 11.54
CA THR A 613 4.06 -61.47 12.97
C THR A 613 3.02 -60.39 13.26
N TRP A 614 2.48 -59.71 12.24
CA TRP A 614 1.34 -58.79 12.34
C TRP A 614 -0.01 -59.49 12.58
N ALA A 615 0.04 -60.73 13.06
CA ALA A 615 -1.11 -61.49 13.58
C ALA A 615 -1.76 -60.84 14.82
N ASP A 616 -1.14 -59.81 15.41
CA ASP A 616 -1.78 -58.98 16.43
C ASP A 616 -2.76 -58.00 15.74
N GLU A 617 -4.04 -58.34 15.78
CA GLU A 617 -5.15 -57.70 15.04
C GLU A 617 -5.20 -56.17 15.27
N ALA A 618 -4.76 -55.70 16.44
CA ALA A 618 -4.68 -54.29 16.79
C ALA A 618 -3.62 -53.51 15.97
N ILE A 619 -2.41 -54.07 15.77
CA ILE A 619 -1.31 -53.41 15.06
C ILE A 619 -1.62 -53.32 13.56
N GLY A 620 -2.17 -54.40 12.99
CA GLY A 620 -2.60 -54.43 11.58
C GLY A 620 -3.78 -53.49 11.29
N THR A 621 -4.69 -53.31 12.25
CA THR A 621 -5.80 -52.35 12.14
C THR A 621 -5.30 -50.91 12.20
N GLU A 622 -4.40 -50.60 13.12
CA GLU A 622 -3.82 -49.26 13.26
C GLU A 622 -3.02 -48.83 12.02
N LEU A 623 -2.24 -49.75 11.43
CA LEU A 623 -1.54 -49.42 10.20
C LEU A 623 -2.48 -49.18 9.02
N ARG A 624 -3.53 -50.00 8.88
CA ARG A 624 -4.53 -49.80 7.83
C ARG A 624 -5.22 -48.45 8.00
N ARG A 625 -5.60 -48.08 9.22
CA ARG A 625 -6.13 -46.74 9.55
C ARG A 625 -5.18 -45.62 9.11
N ARG A 626 -3.89 -45.74 9.44
CA ARG A 626 -2.86 -44.76 9.05
C ARG A 626 -2.70 -44.66 7.54
N LEU A 627 -2.60 -45.81 6.86
CA LEU A 627 -2.43 -45.86 5.41
C LEU A 627 -3.65 -45.29 4.67
N MET A 628 -4.86 -45.54 5.17
CA MET A 628 -6.09 -44.94 4.66
C MET A 628 -6.11 -43.42 4.82
N SER A 629 -5.56 -42.90 5.92
CA SER A 629 -5.45 -41.45 6.14
C SER A 629 -4.53 -40.80 5.10
N VAL A 630 -3.36 -41.41 4.86
CA VAL A 630 -2.41 -40.97 3.83
C VAL A 630 -2.99 -41.12 2.42
N ALA A 631 -3.68 -42.23 2.14
CA ALA A 631 -4.34 -42.44 0.85
C ALA A 631 -5.42 -41.40 0.59
N SER A 632 -6.22 -41.05 1.61
CA SER A 632 -7.27 -40.02 1.51
C SER A 632 -6.69 -38.64 1.18
N LEU A 633 -5.59 -38.26 1.84
CA LEU A 633 -4.83 -37.02 1.57
C LEU A 633 -4.34 -36.96 0.12
N LEU A 634 -3.84 -38.09 -0.40
CA LEU A 634 -3.28 -38.18 -1.75
C LEU A 634 -4.36 -38.38 -2.83
N HIS A 635 -5.58 -38.81 -2.45
CA HIS A 635 -6.66 -39.16 -3.39
C HIS A 635 -7.55 -37.99 -3.79
N ALA A 636 -7.82 -37.10 -2.85
CA ALA A 636 -8.98 -36.21 -2.91
C ALA A 636 -8.98 -35.25 -4.11
N ASP A 637 -10.16 -35.07 -4.73
CA ASP A 637 -10.51 -33.92 -5.58
C ASP A 637 -10.64 -32.60 -4.76
N SER A 638 -10.18 -32.61 -3.50
CA SER A 638 -10.03 -31.40 -2.69
C SER A 638 -8.89 -30.54 -3.24
N THR A 639 -9.05 -29.24 -3.10
CA THR A 639 -8.24 -28.13 -3.65
C THR A 639 -6.75 -28.11 -3.30
N ALA A 640 -6.19 -29.17 -2.71
CA ALA A 640 -4.85 -29.17 -2.20
C ALA A 640 -4.14 -30.53 -2.30
N GLN A 641 -3.80 -30.90 -3.53
CA GLN A 641 -2.79 -31.92 -3.76
C GLN A 641 -1.47 -31.47 -3.12
N ILE A 642 -0.76 -32.38 -2.44
CA ILE A 642 0.59 -32.06 -1.94
C ILE A 642 1.44 -31.66 -3.16
N PRO A 643 2.11 -30.50 -3.14
CA PRO A 643 2.93 -30.07 -4.25
C PRO A 643 3.96 -31.16 -4.61
N GLY A 644 3.90 -31.60 -5.86
CA GLY A 644 4.78 -32.66 -6.35
C GLY A 644 4.41 -34.08 -5.88
N SER A 645 3.22 -34.39 -5.35
CA SER A 645 2.80 -35.78 -5.14
C SER A 645 2.00 -36.34 -6.33
N LEU A 646 1.91 -37.66 -6.45
CA LEU A 646 0.96 -38.30 -7.39
C LEU A 646 -0.43 -38.42 -6.76
N ARG A 647 -1.47 -38.38 -7.60
CA ARG A 647 -2.84 -38.66 -7.17
C ARG A 647 -2.96 -40.13 -6.78
N CYS A 648 -3.30 -40.40 -5.53
CA CYS A 648 -3.59 -41.76 -5.08
C CYS A 648 -4.97 -42.19 -5.58
N ARG A 649 -5.09 -43.42 -6.08
CA ARG A 649 -6.37 -44.02 -6.48
C ARG A 649 -7.00 -44.82 -5.35
N GLY A 650 -6.16 -45.41 -4.50
CA GLY A 650 -6.57 -46.24 -3.39
C GLY A 650 -5.44 -47.18 -2.93
N ILE A 651 -5.77 -48.11 -2.06
CA ILE A 651 -4.87 -49.12 -1.53
C ILE A 651 -5.45 -50.53 -1.76
N PHE A 652 -4.59 -51.53 -1.87
CA PHE A 652 -5.02 -52.92 -1.89
C PHE A 652 -4.09 -53.79 -1.04
N HIS A 653 -4.60 -54.93 -0.62
CA HIS A 653 -3.81 -55.95 0.06
C HIS A 653 -3.39 -57.03 -0.93
N ASP A 654 -2.10 -57.38 -0.92
CA ASP A 654 -1.60 -58.48 -1.72
C ASP A 654 -1.86 -59.80 -0.98
N GLU A 655 -2.69 -60.67 -1.56
CA GLU A 655 -3.01 -61.97 -0.98
C GLU A 655 -1.81 -62.93 -1.00
N SER A 656 -0.78 -62.66 -1.83
CA SER A 656 0.37 -63.54 -2.06
C SER A 656 1.59 -63.25 -1.17
N GLN A 657 1.68 -62.06 -0.59
CA GLN A 657 2.79 -61.62 0.27
C GLN A 657 2.29 -60.64 1.34
N PRO A 658 2.95 -60.54 2.51
CA PRO A 658 2.60 -59.57 3.54
C PRO A 658 3.00 -58.15 3.11
N ALA A 659 2.24 -57.57 2.16
CA ALA A 659 2.45 -56.25 1.62
C ALA A 659 1.11 -55.55 1.30
N LEU A 660 1.06 -54.25 1.53
CA LEU A 660 0.00 -53.37 1.07
C LEU A 660 0.52 -52.56 -0.12
N GLY A 661 -0.26 -52.50 -1.20
CA GLY A 661 0.05 -51.68 -2.36
C GLY A 661 -0.73 -50.37 -2.31
N VAL A 662 -0.03 -49.23 -2.37
CA VAL A 662 -0.65 -47.91 -2.60
C VAL A 662 -0.60 -47.62 -4.09
N VAL A 663 -1.76 -47.32 -4.67
CA VAL A 663 -1.93 -47.16 -6.11
C VAL A 663 -2.00 -45.68 -6.46
N TYR A 664 -1.19 -45.26 -7.44
CA TYR A 664 -1.13 -43.90 -7.94
C TYR A 664 -1.46 -43.84 -9.43
N ASN A 665 -2.14 -42.76 -9.84
CA ASN A 665 -2.33 -42.44 -11.25
C ASN A 665 -1.04 -41.89 -11.85
N ILE A 666 -0.68 -42.37 -13.04
CA ILE A 666 0.47 -41.83 -13.79
C ILE A 666 0.01 -41.28 -15.15
N PRO A 667 0.70 -40.26 -15.71
CA PRO A 667 0.37 -39.72 -17.01
C PRO A 667 0.39 -40.80 -18.11
N PRO A 668 -0.65 -40.88 -18.96
CA PRO A 668 -0.74 -41.90 -19.98
C PRO A 668 0.43 -41.80 -20.96
N ARG A 669 0.94 -42.96 -21.37
CA ARG A 669 2.01 -43.13 -22.36
C ARG A 669 3.39 -42.56 -21.96
N THR A 670 3.61 -42.23 -20.70
CA THR A 670 4.96 -41.88 -20.19
C THR A 670 5.60 -43.06 -19.48
N GLN A 671 6.92 -43.21 -19.59
CA GLN A 671 7.68 -44.17 -18.78
C GLN A 671 8.35 -43.42 -17.62
N PRO A 672 8.00 -43.71 -16.36
CA PRO A 672 8.59 -43.01 -15.23
C PRO A 672 10.08 -43.32 -15.11
N VAL A 673 10.85 -42.31 -14.71
CA VAL A 673 12.28 -42.41 -14.43
C VAL A 673 12.51 -41.88 -13.02
N SER A 674 13.17 -42.64 -12.16
CA SER A 674 13.55 -42.15 -10.83
C SER A 674 14.79 -41.27 -10.88
N LEU A 675 14.97 -40.42 -9.86
CA LEU A 675 16.20 -39.69 -9.64
C LEU A 675 17.39 -40.66 -9.50
N HIS A 676 17.19 -41.80 -8.83
CA HIS A 676 18.23 -42.81 -8.70
C HIS A 676 18.74 -43.34 -10.05
N MET A 677 17.81 -43.72 -10.95
CA MET A 677 18.13 -44.14 -12.31
C MET A 677 18.83 -43.03 -13.10
N LEU A 678 18.36 -41.79 -12.95
CA LEU A 678 18.93 -40.61 -13.61
C LEU A 678 20.39 -40.37 -13.18
N LEU A 679 20.67 -40.47 -11.88
CA LEU A 679 22.00 -40.29 -11.30
C LEU A 679 22.96 -41.45 -11.62
N ASN A 680 22.44 -42.62 -11.95
CA ASN A 680 23.23 -43.80 -12.33
C ASN A 680 23.45 -43.92 -13.85
N SER A 681 22.74 -43.13 -14.66
CA SER A 681 22.86 -43.16 -16.12
C SER A 681 24.23 -42.64 -16.58
N LYS A 682 24.85 -43.35 -17.53
CA LYS A 682 26.10 -42.94 -18.17
C LYS A 682 25.90 -41.97 -19.34
N GLU A 683 24.67 -41.83 -19.80
CA GLU A 683 24.33 -41.11 -21.04
C GLU A 683 23.85 -39.67 -20.78
N VAL A 684 23.56 -39.31 -19.53
CA VAL A 684 22.97 -38.02 -19.17
C VAL A 684 24.05 -37.00 -18.79
N SER A 685 24.07 -35.86 -19.49
CA SER A 685 24.90 -34.71 -19.13
C SER A 685 24.43 -34.07 -17.82
N TYR A 686 25.35 -33.55 -17.03
CA TYR A 686 25.05 -32.76 -15.83
C TYR A 686 23.99 -31.69 -16.12
N PRO A 687 22.85 -31.64 -15.40
CA PRO A 687 21.82 -30.63 -15.63
C PRO A 687 22.32 -29.25 -15.18
N LEU A 688 21.64 -28.20 -15.65
CA LEU A 688 21.89 -26.83 -15.19
C LEU A 688 21.78 -26.75 -13.67
N LEU A 689 22.61 -25.89 -13.10
CA LEU A 689 22.66 -25.67 -11.65
C LEU A 689 21.30 -25.24 -11.09
N ASP A 690 20.60 -24.39 -11.85
CA ASP A 690 19.26 -23.90 -11.53
C ASP A 690 18.25 -25.02 -11.30
N TYR A 691 18.29 -26.08 -12.11
CA TYR A 691 17.39 -27.21 -11.96
C TYR A 691 17.72 -28.06 -10.74
N ARG A 692 19.01 -28.16 -10.38
CA ARG A 692 19.42 -28.87 -9.18
C ARG A 692 18.97 -28.13 -7.92
N PHE A 693 19.08 -26.79 -7.92
CA PHE A 693 18.53 -25.98 -6.83
C PHE A 693 17.02 -26.09 -6.74
N ARG A 694 16.30 -26.06 -7.88
CA ARG A 694 14.85 -26.22 -7.88
C ARG A 694 14.42 -27.58 -7.33
N LEU A 695 15.01 -28.66 -7.82
CA LEU A 695 14.75 -30.02 -7.35
C LEU A 695 14.99 -30.16 -5.84
N ALA A 696 16.14 -29.66 -5.36
CA ALA A 696 16.48 -29.64 -3.95
C ALA A 696 15.45 -28.87 -3.11
N PHE A 697 15.05 -27.68 -3.57
CA PHE A 697 14.07 -26.84 -2.90
C PHE A 697 12.69 -27.53 -2.81
N ASP A 698 12.20 -28.11 -3.91
CA ASP A 698 10.89 -28.76 -3.95
C ASP A 698 10.82 -29.97 -3.00
N ILE A 699 11.90 -30.75 -2.89
CA ILE A 699 12.01 -31.85 -1.92
C ILE A 699 11.96 -31.32 -0.49
N CYS A 700 12.76 -30.30 -0.16
CA CYS A 700 12.76 -29.72 1.18
C CYS A 700 11.40 -29.07 1.52
N GLN A 701 10.74 -28.43 0.55
CA GLN A 701 9.41 -27.84 0.71
C GLN A 701 8.35 -28.89 1.04
N CYS A 702 8.40 -30.06 0.41
CA CYS A 702 7.51 -31.18 0.71
C CYS A 702 7.67 -31.63 2.17
N ILE A 703 8.91 -31.88 2.62
CA ILE A 703 9.20 -32.33 3.99
C ILE A 703 8.80 -31.29 5.02
N TYR A 704 9.14 -30.02 4.78
CA TYR A 704 8.75 -28.92 5.66
C TYR A 704 7.24 -28.80 5.83
N THR A 705 6.48 -28.97 4.74
CA THR A 705 5.02 -28.91 4.75
C THR A 705 4.43 -30.04 5.59
N PHE A 706 4.97 -31.26 5.49
CA PHE A 706 4.58 -32.41 6.31
C PHE A 706 4.87 -32.20 7.80
N HIS A 707 6.05 -31.70 8.13
CA HIS A 707 6.43 -31.50 9.53
C HIS A 707 5.62 -30.39 10.19
N LYS A 708 5.28 -29.31 9.45
CA LYS A 708 4.43 -28.22 9.93
C LYS A 708 3.05 -28.67 10.42
N VAL A 709 2.54 -29.77 9.88
CA VAL A 709 1.22 -30.33 10.23
C VAL A 709 1.34 -31.52 11.18
N GLY A 710 2.54 -31.80 11.70
CA GLY A 710 2.77 -32.86 12.67
C GLY A 710 2.93 -34.25 12.06
N TRP A 711 3.34 -34.37 10.79
CA TRP A 711 3.64 -35.65 10.14
C TRP A 711 5.13 -35.81 9.84
N LEU A 712 5.60 -37.06 9.79
CA LEU A 712 6.96 -37.49 9.44
C LEU A 712 6.90 -38.31 8.15
N HIS A 713 7.82 -38.08 7.21
CA HIS A 713 7.80 -38.72 5.90
C HIS A 713 8.34 -40.17 5.96
N ARG A 714 9.47 -40.38 6.64
CA ARG A 714 10.16 -41.65 6.94
C ARG A 714 10.83 -42.39 5.80
N ASN A 715 10.30 -42.31 4.59
CA ASN A 715 10.79 -43.09 3.46
C ASN A 715 11.35 -42.18 2.35
N LEU A 716 12.20 -41.23 2.70
CA LEU A 716 12.73 -40.26 1.76
C LEU A 716 14.09 -40.74 1.19
N HIS A 717 14.13 -41.07 -0.12
CA HIS A 717 15.35 -41.46 -0.83
C HIS A 717 15.20 -41.22 -2.35
N SER A 718 16.30 -41.27 -3.12
CA SER A 718 16.27 -40.94 -4.56
C SER A 718 15.41 -41.85 -5.44
N MET A 719 15.17 -43.11 -5.04
CA MET A 719 14.25 -43.99 -5.78
C MET A 719 12.78 -43.56 -5.68
N ASN A 720 12.40 -42.82 -4.63
CA ASN A 720 11.03 -42.30 -4.42
C ASN A 720 10.80 -40.93 -5.07
N ILE A 721 11.78 -40.41 -5.82
CA ILE A 721 11.65 -39.16 -6.56
C ILE A 721 11.55 -39.53 -8.03
N LEU A 722 10.35 -39.44 -8.59
CA LEU A 722 10.04 -39.84 -9.96
C LEU A 722 9.86 -38.64 -10.87
N PHE A 723 10.08 -38.88 -12.16
CA PHE A 723 9.85 -37.93 -13.22
C PHE A 723 9.13 -38.62 -14.38
N PHE A 724 8.37 -37.84 -15.15
CA PHE A 724 7.53 -38.33 -16.24
C PHE A 724 7.89 -37.64 -17.56
N PRO A 725 8.93 -38.10 -18.28
CA PRO A 725 9.36 -37.50 -19.54
C PRO A 725 8.31 -37.66 -20.65
N PRO A 726 8.12 -36.64 -21.52
CA PRO A 726 7.22 -36.73 -22.68
C PRO A 726 7.64 -37.80 -23.68
N GLU A 727 6.67 -38.39 -24.39
CA GLU A 727 6.93 -39.41 -25.43
C GLU A 727 7.86 -38.90 -26.54
N GLY A 728 8.84 -39.72 -26.93
CA GLY A 728 9.67 -39.49 -28.13
C GLY A 728 10.90 -38.60 -27.96
N VAL A 729 11.10 -37.95 -26.81
CA VAL A 729 12.32 -37.16 -26.54
C VAL A 729 13.48 -38.10 -26.23
N LYS A 730 14.66 -37.97 -26.86
CA LYS A 730 15.85 -38.80 -26.54
C LYS A 730 16.57 -38.31 -25.27
N ASP A 731 17.20 -39.21 -24.51
CA ASP A 731 17.91 -38.91 -23.24
C ASP A 731 18.93 -37.77 -23.27
N ALA A 732 19.44 -37.41 -24.45
CA ALA A 732 20.40 -36.33 -24.63
C ALA A 732 19.78 -34.91 -24.79
N GLU A 733 18.50 -34.80 -25.13
CA GLU A 733 17.78 -33.51 -25.30
C GLU A 733 16.95 -33.14 -24.04
N ARG A 734 17.19 -33.86 -22.95
CA ARG A 734 16.23 -34.17 -21.87
C ARG A 734 16.54 -33.43 -20.55
N VAL A 735 16.69 -32.11 -20.55
CA VAL A 735 16.95 -31.35 -19.30
C VAL A 735 15.70 -30.62 -18.76
N GLU A 736 14.67 -30.39 -19.59
CA GLU A 736 13.49 -29.61 -19.17
C GLU A 736 12.44 -30.37 -18.36
N TRP A 737 12.32 -31.70 -18.47
CA TRP A 737 11.31 -32.48 -17.72
C TRP A 737 11.73 -32.77 -16.27
N ALA A 738 13.01 -32.58 -15.93
CA ALA A 738 13.49 -32.64 -14.54
C ALA A 738 13.05 -31.42 -13.69
N LYS A 739 12.26 -30.50 -14.28
CA LYS A 739 11.67 -29.34 -13.59
C LYS A 739 10.51 -29.69 -12.65
N ASP A 740 9.92 -30.87 -12.79
CA ASP A 740 8.68 -31.23 -12.10
C ASP A 740 8.75 -32.62 -11.46
N PRO A 741 9.44 -32.77 -10.30
CA PRO A 741 9.55 -34.04 -9.61
C PRO A 741 8.20 -34.50 -9.03
N ARG A 742 8.04 -35.83 -8.91
CA ARG A 742 6.98 -36.48 -8.16
C ARG A 742 7.57 -37.23 -6.98
N ILE A 743 7.24 -36.82 -5.77
CA ILE A 743 7.69 -37.42 -4.52
C ILE A 743 6.70 -38.53 -4.14
N LEU A 744 7.24 -39.70 -3.80
CA LEU A 744 6.56 -40.88 -3.27
C LEU A 744 7.20 -41.28 -1.94
N GLY A 745 6.78 -42.42 -1.38
CA GLY A 745 7.26 -42.89 -0.07
C GLY A 745 6.27 -42.58 1.05
N PHE A 746 5.12 -41.98 0.71
CA PHE A 746 4.12 -41.58 1.68
C PHE A 746 3.49 -42.77 2.41
N ALA A 747 3.53 -43.98 1.85
CA ALA A 747 3.02 -45.18 2.54
C ALA A 747 3.74 -45.41 3.89
N GLY A 748 5.00 -44.97 3.99
CA GLY A 748 5.81 -45.02 5.20
C GLY A 748 5.56 -43.88 6.19
N SER A 749 4.81 -42.83 5.82
CA SER A 749 4.61 -41.61 6.61
C SER A 749 3.66 -41.80 7.78
N ARG A 750 3.89 -41.10 8.89
CA ARG A 750 3.11 -41.20 10.14
C ARG A 750 3.05 -39.88 10.91
N GLU A 751 2.18 -39.82 11.91
CA GLU A 751 2.09 -38.72 12.87
C GLU A 751 3.36 -38.61 13.75
N ASN A 752 3.70 -37.38 14.13
CA ASN A 752 4.80 -37.01 15.02
C ASN A 752 4.33 -37.02 16.50
N GLN A 753 3.72 -38.11 16.95
CA GLN A 753 3.32 -38.26 18.36
C GLN A 753 4.21 -39.28 19.11
N PRO A 754 4.46 -39.08 20.42
CA PRO A 754 5.33 -39.95 21.22
C PRO A 754 4.88 -41.41 21.26
N ASN A 755 3.56 -41.64 21.21
CA ASN A 755 2.96 -42.96 21.35
C ASN A 755 2.71 -43.66 20.00
N SER A 756 2.91 -42.98 18.87
CA SER A 756 2.67 -43.61 17.57
C SER A 756 3.72 -44.72 17.32
N TYR A 757 3.29 -45.81 16.69
CA TYR A 757 4.14 -46.97 16.40
C TYR A 757 5.18 -46.69 15.29
N THR A 758 6.45 -47.03 15.54
CA THR A 758 7.56 -46.83 14.59
C THR A 758 7.97 -48.17 13.97
N HIS A 759 7.78 -48.33 12.64
CA HIS A 759 8.34 -49.49 11.92
C HIS A 759 9.84 -49.63 12.15
N GLU A 760 10.36 -50.85 12.11
CA GLU A 760 11.81 -51.09 12.16
C GLU A 760 12.53 -50.47 10.95
N PRO A 761 13.84 -50.17 11.06
CA PRO A 761 14.63 -49.70 9.92
C PRO A 761 14.62 -50.69 8.75
N ASP A 762 14.89 -50.18 7.55
CA ASP A 762 14.85 -51.00 6.33
C ASP A 762 15.92 -52.10 6.35
N VAL A 763 15.62 -53.23 5.71
CA VAL A 763 16.53 -54.38 5.63
C VAL A 763 17.48 -54.26 4.44
N ASP A 764 17.14 -53.43 3.44
CA ASP A 764 17.98 -53.20 2.28
C ASP A 764 19.15 -52.26 2.62
N SER A 765 20.37 -52.75 2.44
CA SER A 765 21.60 -52.00 2.69
C SER A 765 21.71 -50.69 1.88
N GLU A 766 21.08 -50.60 0.71
CA GLU A 766 21.08 -49.38 -0.11
C GLU A 766 20.14 -48.31 0.47
N LEU A 767 19.00 -48.73 1.03
CA LEU A 767 18.02 -47.84 1.68
C LEU A 767 18.48 -47.39 3.06
N GLN A 768 19.18 -48.26 3.82
CA GLN A 768 19.77 -47.92 5.11
C GLN A 768 20.72 -46.72 5.04
N SER A 769 21.39 -46.49 3.90
CA SER A 769 22.31 -45.37 3.72
C SER A 769 21.62 -44.00 3.82
N TYR A 770 20.29 -43.93 3.65
CA TYR A 770 19.49 -42.71 3.81
C TYR A 770 18.93 -42.54 5.22
N GLN A 771 19.06 -43.54 6.09
CA GLN A 771 18.50 -43.54 7.44
C GLN A 771 19.52 -43.05 8.47
N HIS A 772 19.05 -42.27 9.44
CA HIS A 772 19.92 -41.70 10.47
C HIS A 772 20.59 -42.79 11.34
N PRO A 773 21.89 -42.70 11.66
CA PRO A 773 22.61 -43.74 12.42
C PRO A 773 21.98 -44.09 13.77
N GLU A 774 21.42 -43.12 14.50
CA GLU A 774 20.73 -43.39 15.78
C GLU A 774 19.46 -44.22 15.61
N TYR A 775 18.76 -44.03 14.50
CA TYR A 775 17.54 -44.78 14.18
C TYR A 775 17.89 -46.21 13.79
N LEU A 776 18.92 -46.40 12.96
CA LEU A 776 19.47 -47.72 12.60
C LEU A 776 19.95 -48.48 13.85
N ALA A 777 20.62 -47.79 14.77
CA ALA A 777 21.07 -48.33 16.04
C ALA A 777 19.94 -48.60 17.06
N ARG A 778 18.67 -48.30 16.73
CA ARG A 778 17.48 -48.43 17.59
C ARG A 778 17.63 -47.70 18.93
N LYS A 779 18.38 -46.59 18.95
CA LYS A 779 18.62 -45.78 20.15
C LYS A 779 17.50 -44.77 20.42
N ALA A 780 16.71 -44.45 19.41
CA ALA A 780 15.63 -43.46 19.48
C ALA A 780 14.43 -43.87 18.61
N CYS A 781 13.24 -43.38 18.99
CA CYS A 781 12.07 -43.41 18.11
C CYS A 781 12.27 -42.44 16.93
N TYR A 782 11.51 -42.66 15.85
CA TYR A 782 11.63 -41.79 14.67
C TYR A 782 11.17 -40.37 14.99
N ARG A 783 11.94 -39.37 14.54
CA ARG A 783 11.75 -37.93 14.80
C ARG A 783 12.11 -37.09 13.57
N GLN A 784 11.74 -35.81 13.56
CA GLN A 784 11.90 -34.92 12.40
C GLN A 784 13.33 -34.83 11.87
N GLU A 785 14.32 -34.84 12.74
CA GLU A 785 15.75 -34.76 12.41
C GLU A 785 16.19 -35.92 11.51
N PHE A 786 15.50 -37.06 11.57
CA PHE A 786 15.82 -38.21 10.74
C PHE A 786 15.36 -38.03 9.30
N ASP A 787 14.22 -37.36 9.07
CA ASP A 787 13.80 -36.96 7.73
C ASP A 787 14.75 -35.88 7.15
N TYR A 788 15.27 -34.97 7.99
CA TYR A 788 16.28 -33.98 7.57
C TYR A 788 17.60 -34.62 7.19
N TYR A 789 18.02 -35.68 7.88
CA TYR A 789 19.17 -36.48 7.49
C TYR A 789 18.97 -37.13 6.12
N SER A 790 17.81 -37.75 5.89
CA SER A 790 17.46 -38.33 4.59
C SER A 790 17.44 -37.27 3.49
N ALA A 791 16.90 -36.08 3.76
CA ALA A 791 16.95 -34.95 2.86
C ALA A 791 18.39 -34.52 2.56
N GLY A 792 19.26 -34.44 3.58
CA GLY A 792 20.69 -34.14 3.41
C GLY A 792 21.43 -35.13 2.51
N MET A 793 21.08 -36.42 2.59
CA MET A 793 21.64 -37.43 1.69
C MET A 793 21.22 -37.22 0.24
N ILE A 794 19.96 -36.87 -0.01
CA ILE A 794 19.48 -36.55 -1.36
C ILE A 794 20.08 -35.24 -1.88
N LEU A 795 20.21 -34.22 -1.03
CA LEU A 795 20.86 -32.96 -1.38
C LEU A 795 22.32 -33.21 -1.82
N LEU A 796 23.01 -34.14 -1.15
CA LEU A 796 24.34 -34.59 -1.54
C LEU A 796 24.34 -35.29 -2.92
N GLU A 797 23.41 -36.20 -3.15
CA GLU A 797 23.24 -36.88 -4.45
C GLU A 797 22.95 -35.92 -5.60
N ILE A 798 22.06 -34.95 -5.39
CA ILE A 798 21.73 -33.90 -6.37
C ILE A 798 22.94 -33.00 -6.62
N GLY A 799 23.65 -32.59 -5.57
CA GLY A 799 24.77 -31.67 -5.70
C GLY A 799 25.98 -32.28 -6.41
N LEU A 800 26.29 -33.55 -6.10
CA LEU A 800 27.37 -34.31 -6.73
C LEU A 800 26.93 -35.05 -8.01
N TRP A 801 25.64 -34.99 -8.33
CA TRP A 801 24.97 -35.68 -9.44
C TRP A 801 25.41 -37.15 -9.58
N LYS A 802 25.40 -37.87 -8.45
CA LYS A 802 25.83 -39.26 -8.37
C LYS A 802 25.11 -39.96 -7.23
N THR A 803 24.75 -41.23 -7.45
CA THR A 803 24.11 -42.02 -6.39
C THR A 803 25.03 -42.24 -5.19
N LEU A 804 24.46 -42.38 -3.99
CA LEU A 804 25.19 -42.74 -2.76
C LEU A 804 26.06 -43.97 -2.99
N SER A 805 25.45 -45.04 -3.52
CA SER A 805 26.13 -46.29 -3.89
C SER A 805 27.28 -46.05 -4.87
N GLY A 806 27.16 -45.09 -5.79
CA GLY A 806 28.22 -44.66 -6.69
C GLY A 806 29.36 -43.90 -5.99
N MET A 807 29.04 -43.10 -4.98
CA MET A 807 29.98 -42.27 -4.22
C MET A 807 30.77 -43.06 -3.18
N THR A 808 30.19 -44.15 -2.67
CA THR A 808 30.71 -44.95 -1.55
C THR A 808 31.38 -46.26 -1.99
N LYS A 809 31.50 -46.56 -3.30
CA LYS A 809 32.16 -47.79 -3.82
C LYS A 809 33.58 -48.04 -3.31
N SER A 810 34.28 -47.00 -2.87
CA SER A 810 35.68 -47.10 -2.44
C SER A 810 35.84 -47.96 -1.17
N LYS A 811 37.01 -48.57 -0.98
CA LYS A 811 37.30 -49.39 0.21
C LYS A 811 37.11 -48.64 1.55
N ARG A 812 37.11 -47.30 1.53
CA ARG A 812 36.95 -46.45 2.73
C ARG A 812 35.57 -46.54 3.39
N PHE A 813 34.53 -46.90 2.62
CA PHE A 813 33.16 -47.02 3.13
C PHE A 813 32.74 -48.47 3.36
N LYS A 814 33.65 -49.44 3.22
CA LYS A 814 33.34 -50.85 3.42
C LYS A 814 33.57 -51.23 4.89
N ASN A 815 32.63 -51.99 5.46
CA ASN A 815 32.72 -52.55 6.82
C ASN A 815 32.92 -51.50 7.93
N ILE A 816 32.33 -50.32 7.77
CA ILE A 816 32.31 -49.26 8.79
C ILE A 816 30.93 -49.17 9.43
N SER A 817 30.85 -48.66 10.65
CA SER A 817 29.56 -48.40 11.31
C SER A 817 28.78 -47.27 10.64
N ASP A 818 27.46 -47.19 10.85
CA ASP A 818 26.61 -46.15 10.25
C ASP A 818 27.03 -44.73 10.66
N GLU A 819 27.51 -44.56 11.89
CA GLU A 819 28.02 -43.28 12.37
C GLU A 819 29.41 -42.94 11.78
N GLU A 820 30.24 -43.94 11.53
CA GLU A 820 31.49 -43.75 10.76
C GLU A 820 31.20 -43.41 9.30
N PHE A 821 30.16 -44.02 8.73
CA PHE A 821 29.69 -43.72 7.38
C PHE A 821 29.27 -42.26 7.27
N ARG A 822 28.42 -41.78 8.19
CA ARG A 822 28.03 -40.36 8.29
C ARG A 822 29.24 -39.43 8.39
N ARG A 823 30.17 -39.72 9.29
CA ARG A 823 31.39 -38.90 9.49
C ARG A 823 32.28 -38.87 8.26
N GLU A 824 32.46 -39.99 7.56
CA GLU A 824 33.27 -40.04 6.34
C GLU A 824 32.59 -39.31 5.17
N ILE A 825 31.25 -39.34 5.07
CA ILE A 825 30.50 -38.52 4.11
C ILE A 825 30.70 -37.03 4.38
N LEU A 826 30.50 -36.58 5.63
CA LEU A 826 30.72 -35.19 6.07
C LEU A 826 32.15 -34.72 5.78
N LYS A 827 33.15 -35.58 6.02
CA LYS A 827 34.57 -35.24 5.84
C LYS A 827 35.00 -35.24 4.37
N SER A 828 34.53 -36.19 3.57
CA SER A 828 35.10 -36.46 2.25
C SER A 828 34.23 -36.01 1.07
N LYS A 829 32.90 -35.97 1.23
CA LYS A 829 31.95 -35.68 0.14
C LYS A 829 31.32 -34.30 0.25
N VAL A 830 30.84 -33.92 1.43
CA VAL A 830 30.18 -32.61 1.64
C VAL A 830 31.04 -31.43 1.19
N PRO A 831 32.37 -31.35 1.46
CA PRO A 831 33.18 -30.22 1.01
C PRO A 831 33.23 -30.03 -0.52
N GLN A 832 32.96 -31.08 -1.30
CA GLN A 832 32.93 -31.00 -2.76
C GLN A 832 31.72 -30.20 -3.25
N LEU A 833 30.63 -30.16 -2.48
CA LEU A 833 29.46 -29.32 -2.78
C LEU A 833 29.80 -27.84 -2.78
N GLY A 834 30.77 -27.40 -1.98
CA GLY A 834 31.20 -25.99 -1.96
C GLY A 834 31.70 -25.51 -3.32
N ILE A 835 32.35 -26.41 -4.08
CA ILE A 835 32.88 -26.14 -5.42
C ILE A 835 31.77 -26.24 -6.48
N LEU A 836 30.88 -27.22 -6.36
CA LEU A 836 29.89 -27.55 -7.41
C LEU A 836 28.55 -26.81 -7.27
N MET A 837 28.14 -26.49 -6.05
CA MET A 837 26.83 -25.93 -5.69
C MET A 837 26.95 -24.63 -4.88
N GLY A 838 28.15 -24.24 -4.46
CA GLY A 838 28.40 -23.07 -3.62
C GLY A 838 28.33 -23.37 -2.12
N THR A 839 28.84 -22.43 -1.32
CA THR A 839 29.00 -22.60 0.13
C THR A 839 27.68 -22.68 0.88
N ARG A 840 26.65 -21.94 0.47
CA ARG A 840 25.33 -21.96 1.12
C ARG A 840 24.65 -23.33 1.02
N TYR A 841 24.67 -23.94 -0.16
CA TYR A 841 24.11 -25.28 -0.38
C TYR A 841 24.91 -26.37 0.37
N MET A 842 26.24 -26.26 0.36
CA MET A 842 27.12 -27.15 1.13
C MET A 842 26.78 -27.10 2.61
N GLU A 843 26.61 -25.90 3.16
CA GLU A 843 26.32 -25.69 4.58
C GLU A 843 24.94 -26.20 4.96
N ALA A 844 23.92 -25.92 4.15
CA ALA A 844 22.58 -26.49 4.31
C ALA A 844 22.61 -28.03 4.35
N THR A 845 23.35 -28.65 3.44
CA THR A 845 23.54 -30.11 3.39
C THR A 845 24.28 -30.63 4.63
N ARG A 846 25.31 -29.90 5.09
CA ARG A 846 26.08 -30.23 6.29
C ARG A 846 25.19 -30.24 7.54
N ILE A 847 24.37 -29.21 7.72
CA ILE A 847 23.46 -29.06 8.87
C ILE A 847 22.45 -30.22 8.92
N CYS A 848 21.84 -30.56 7.77
CA CYS A 848 20.96 -31.74 7.65
C CYS A 848 21.61 -33.03 8.14
N LEU A 849 22.89 -33.25 7.80
CA LEU A 849 23.61 -34.48 8.12
C LEU A 849 24.19 -34.48 9.54
N GLU A 850 24.52 -33.32 10.10
CA GLU A 850 25.04 -33.19 11.47
C GLU A 850 23.92 -33.27 12.52
N GLY A 851 22.73 -32.76 12.20
CA GLY A 851 21.57 -32.71 13.11
C GLY A 851 21.56 -31.48 14.04
N ASP A 852 22.30 -30.42 13.72
CA ASP A 852 22.43 -29.22 14.56
C ASP A 852 21.25 -28.25 14.37
N PHE A 853 20.08 -28.65 14.88
CA PHE A 853 18.85 -27.85 14.86
C PHE A 853 18.45 -27.31 16.25
N ALA A 854 19.29 -27.51 17.28
CA ALA A 854 18.95 -27.27 18.69
C ALA A 854 19.32 -25.88 19.24
N GLY A 855 19.83 -24.97 18.40
CA GLY A 855 20.47 -23.71 18.84
C GLY A 855 19.64 -22.42 18.85
N THR A 856 18.38 -22.41 18.42
CA THR A 856 17.56 -21.17 18.35
C THR A 856 16.59 -21.06 19.53
N SER A 857 16.67 -19.94 20.23
CA SER A 857 16.02 -19.58 21.50
C SER A 857 14.51 -19.78 21.58
N VAL A 858 14.05 -19.96 22.82
CA VAL A 858 12.67 -20.08 23.31
C VAL A 858 11.75 -18.98 22.77
N ASP A 859 10.76 -19.36 21.95
CA ASP A 859 9.49 -18.64 21.86
C ASP A 859 8.52 -19.19 22.92
N ALA A 860 7.77 -18.30 23.57
CA ALA A 860 6.94 -18.58 24.74
C ALA A 860 5.72 -19.51 24.52
N ASP A 861 5.55 -20.09 23.32
CA ASP A 861 4.29 -20.69 22.87
C ASP A 861 4.39 -22.17 22.44
N GLY A 862 5.46 -22.88 22.81
CA GLY A 862 5.51 -24.36 22.71
C GLY A 862 5.42 -24.95 21.30
N GLY A 863 5.71 -24.17 20.25
CA GLY A 863 5.71 -24.63 18.86
C GLY A 863 6.98 -25.42 18.48
N ASP A 864 6.84 -26.31 17.48
CA ASP A 864 7.87 -27.24 17.02
C ASP A 864 9.09 -26.52 16.39
N ASN A 865 10.09 -26.22 17.23
CA ASN A 865 11.26 -25.38 16.92
C ASN A 865 12.12 -25.95 15.76
N CYS A 866 12.09 -27.26 15.56
CA CYS A 866 12.95 -27.97 14.63
C CYS A 866 12.57 -27.72 13.16
N SER A 867 11.28 -27.59 12.85
CA SER A 867 10.78 -27.27 11.48
C SER A 867 11.14 -25.85 11.04
N MET A 868 11.10 -24.88 11.96
CA MET A 868 11.49 -23.50 11.67
C MET A 868 13.01 -23.35 11.50
N ALA A 869 13.79 -24.08 12.30
CA ALA A 869 15.23 -24.19 12.12
C ALA A 869 15.57 -24.80 10.74
N PHE A 870 14.88 -25.86 10.31
CA PHE A 870 15.07 -26.45 8.99
C PHE A 870 14.80 -25.47 7.85
N LYS A 871 13.72 -24.69 7.90
CA LYS A 871 13.44 -23.68 6.88
C LYS A 871 14.58 -22.64 6.78
N SER A 872 14.97 -22.04 7.91
CA SER A 872 15.93 -20.93 7.93
C SER A 872 17.37 -21.36 7.62
N LEU A 873 17.79 -22.52 8.14
CA LEU A 873 19.15 -23.03 8.00
C LEU A 873 19.37 -23.85 6.72
N VAL A 874 18.32 -24.40 6.13
CA VAL A 874 18.42 -25.28 4.95
C VAL A 874 17.69 -24.68 3.75
N MET A 875 16.36 -24.53 3.82
CA MET A 875 15.56 -24.12 2.65
C MET A 875 15.91 -22.72 2.15
N ASP A 876 15.98 -21.74 3.04
CA ASP A 876 16.29 -20.35 2.70
C ASP A 876 17.76 -20.16 2.24
N GLN A 877 18.60 -21.19 2.44
CA GLN A 877 19.98 -21.23 1.96
C GLN A 877 20.11 -21.79 0.54
N ILE A 878 19.11 -22.52 0.05
CA ILE A 878 19.07 -23.00 -1.33
C ILE A 878 18.70 -21.82 -2.24
N PRO A 879 19.53 -21.45 -3.23
CA PRO A 879 19.22 -20.35 -4.14
C PRO A 879 17.90 -20.58 -4.88
N LEU A 880 16.94 -19.68 -4.66
CA LEU A 880 15.68 -19.67 -5.41
C LEU A 880 15.93 -19.10 -6.82
N VAL A 881 15.77 -19.94 -7.83
CA VAL A 881 15.74 -19.50 -9.22
C VAL A 881 14.30 -19.09 -9.53
N LYS A 882 14.11 -17.80 -9.87
CA LYS A 882 12.81 -17.23 -10.22
C LYS A 882 12.30 -17.74 -11.56
#